data_AF-A0A1I3EKK1-F1
#
_entry.id   AF-A0A1I3EKK1-F1
#
_cell.length_a   1.000
_cell.length_b   1.000
_cell.length_c   1.000
_cell.angle_alpha   90.00
_cell.angle_beta   90.00
_cell.angle_gamma   90.00
#
_symmetry.space_group_name_H-M   'P 1'
#
loop_
_entity.id
_entity.type
_entity.pdbx_description
1 polymer ?
#
loop_
_entity_poly.entity_id
_entity_poly.type
_entity_poly.pdbx_seq_one_letter_code
_entity_poly.pdbx_strand_id
1 'polypeptide(L)'
;MIGFRAQTGISNVLSDWLDLARGLAAVEVLAFHSYQLMFMEKLPGEGYDPAMRAVYSILWAASANGPAAVLVFFVLSGYLVGGPALVRALRGRPNAVDYFSARLSRLYVVLLPALTLSFCLYISARQSAGWQVYVSSHQDLYNNAVIFHAPVGAAAAICNGLFLQTIACSEFAGNAALWSLSNEFWYYVLFFALISVRKKPAYIAMIVTVFGLFALAEHHDTGGTHIGLKFIFFFFIWCLGVIAYAVVAPAWAWCCGFLLSMTGLYFLTLKGLFPQWASFSMSVGLGTAAFIVGADHLKVSLPSFLRAGRELAKFSFSLYAIHYPILLLLNVTVASDRQEFTLASIGLNASFILACLFTAAIFYCVFERRTPTIRDWLKAKMLRGWIDGPLLRPTVVVDAAALPYVLASDRATAPPAAAGAGPSLPSAASGMPLKQAERSRGHLAAVATRVPMALLNDGHVLPQLGFGAWQIDNAIAPEVITSAINAGYRLIDTAADYGNESGVGAALKRVRNQFYITTKLRNEDQGYDRTMRAFDASSARLQLDVVDLYLIHWPCPQRRAYIETWRALIELQKQGRVRSIGVSNFMADHLERIVHETGVVPAVNQVELHPAFQQRELRNFHDRYGIVTQAWSPLGRGAALTNPRILSIAERCGCSPAQIVLRWHFENGTIAIPKSANAARMAENIDLFDFDLTSDDHAVISRLDRPDGRIGPDPATYGQMGLFRRLTRRLSRT
;
A
#
# COMPACT_ATOMS: atom_id res chain seq x y z
N MET A 1 -23.78 13.10 -0.44
CA MET A 1 -23.39 12.64 -1.80
C MET A 1 -21.91 12.87 -2.08
N ILE A 2 -21.36 14.01 -1.68
CA ILE A 2 -19.90 14.26 -1.68
C ILE A 2 -19.36 13.94 -0.28
N GLY A 3 -18.26 13.19 -0.19
CA GLY A 3 -17.62 12.83 1.06
C GLY A 3 -16.16 12.47 0.86
N PHE A 4 -15.50 12.03 1.93
CA PHE A 4 -14.12 11.55 1.88
C PHE A 4 -14.05 10.03 1.74
N ARG A 5 -13.05 9.55 1.01
CA ARG A 5 -12.79 8.13 0.78
C ARG A 5 -12.60 7.42 2.11
N ALA A 6 -13.43 6.39 2.28
CA ALA A 6 -13.40 5.35 3.30
C ALA A 6 -11.97 4.92 3.63
N GLN A 7 -11.48 3.98 2.82
CA GLN A 7 -10.28 3.18 3.06
C GLN A 7 -9.19 3.50 2.03
N THR A 8 -7.95 3.15 2.37
CA THR A 8 -6.87 3.16 1.40
C THR A 8 -6.93 1.92 0.53
N GLY A 9 -6.97 2.09 -0.78
CA GLY A 9 -7.01 0.99 -1.75
C GLY A 9 -7.34 1.53 -3.14
N ILE A 10 -6.89 0.85 -4.18
CA ILE A 10 -7.18 1.16 -5.58
C ILE A 10 -7.65 -0.14 -6.23
N SER A 11 -8.69 -0.08 -7.06
CA SER A 11 -9.17 -1.26 -7.78
C SER A 11 -8.10 -1.76 -8.76
N ASN A 12 -8.02 -3.08 -9.00
CA ASN A 12 -7.06 -3.65 -9.96
C ASN A 12 -7.23 -3.03 -11.35
N VAL A 13 -8.48 -2.81 -11.77
CA VAL A 13 -8.81 -2.19 -13.05
C VAL A 13 -8.20 -0.79 -13.16
N LEU A 14 -8.35 0.06 -12.14
CA LEU A 14 -7.76 1.39 -12.16
C LEU A 14 -6.23 1.32 -12.06
N SER A 15 -5.69 0.40 -11.25
CA SER A 15 -4.24 0.20 -11.15
C SER A 15 -3.60 -0.05 -12.51
N ASP A 16 -4.25 -0.83 -13.37
CA ASP A 16 -3.78 -1.14 -14.72
C ASP A 16 -3.68 0.10 -15.60
N TRP A 17 -4.67 0.99 -15.53
CA TRP A 17 -4.68 2.27 -16.25
C TRP A 17 -3.61 3.22 -15.72
N LEU A 18 -3.43 3.29 -14.39
CA LEU A 18 -2.42 4.15 -13.78
C LEU A 18 -1.00 3.69 -14.16
N ASP A 19 -0.75 2.38 -14.19
CA ASP A 19 0.54 1.85 -14.64
C ASP A 19 0.78 2.12 -16.13
N LEU A 20 -0.23 1.95 -16.99
CA LEU A 20 -0.10 2.30 -18.40
C LEU A 20 0.21 3.79 -18.59
N ALA A 21 -0.55 4.68 -17.95
CA ALA A 21 -0.34 6.12 -18.04
C ALA A 21 1.07 6.52 -17.58
N ARG A 22 1.56 5.90 -16.50
CA ARG A 22 2.90 6.11 -15.98
C ARG A 22 4.00 5.63 -16.93
N GLY A 23 3.80 4.46 -17.56
CA GLY A 23 4.72 3.92 -18.55
C GLY A 23 4.78 4.78 -19.82
N LEU A 24 3.63 5.18 -20.35
CA LEU A 24 3.53 6.03 -21.54
C LEU A 24 4.15 7.41 -21.31
N ALA A 25 3.85 8.06 -20.18
CA ALA A 25 4.44 9.35 -19.84
C ALA A 25 5.97 9.28 -19.75
N ALA A 26 6.54 8.17 -19.25
CA ALA A 26 7.99 7.99 -19.21
C ALA A 26 8.62 7.91 -20.61
N VAL A 27 7.96 7.17 -21.52
CA VAL A 27 8.40 7.02 -22.91
C VAL A 27 8.26 8.34 -23.67
N GLU A 28 7.20 9.11 -23.41
CA GLU A 28 6.97 10.40 -24.03
C GLU A 28 8.03 11.43 -23.63
N VAL A 29 8.42 11.48 -22.35
CA VAL A 29 9.55 12.32 -21.90
C VAL A 29 10.86 11.90 -22.58
N LEU A 30 11.12 10.60 -22.68
CA LEU A 30 12.29 10.08 -23.40
C LEU A 30 12.27 10.50 -24.88
N ALA A 31 11.14 10.32 -25.56
CA ALA A 31 11.00 10.66 -26.97
C ALA A 31 11.18 12.16 -27.21
N PHE A 32 10.64 12.99 -26.32
CA PHE A 32 10.81 14.44 -26.33
C PHE A 32 12.29 14.84 -26.25
N HIS A 33 13.02 14.37 -25.24
CA HIS A 33 14.44 14.71 -25.10
C HIS A 33 15.31 14.13 -26.21
N SER A 34 15.03 12.90 -26.66
CA SER A 34 15.74 12.29 -27.79
C SER A 34 15.57 13.14 -29.04
N TYR A 35 14.35 13.60 -29.29
CA TYR A 35 14.04 14.49 -30.41
C TYR A 35 14.79 15.83 -30.30
N GLN A 36 14.70 16.52 -29.15
CA GLN A 36 15.33 17.82 -28.94
C GLN A 36 16.85 17.80 -29.09
N LEU A 37 17.49 16.72 -28.63
CA LEU A 37 18.94 16.58 -28.71
C LEU A 37 19.39 16.27 -30.14
N MET A 38 18.62 15.46 -30.87
CA MET A 38 19.09 14.87 -32.12
C MET A 38 18.71 15.69 -33.36
N PHE A 39 17.60 16.44 -33.38
CA PHE A 39 17.14 17.13 -34.59
C PHE A 39 17.33 18.65 -34.52
N MET A 40 17.59 19.28 -35.67
CA MET A 40 17.51 20.74 -35.82
C MET A 40 16.05 21.19 -35.74
N GLU A 41 15.72 22.15 -34.85
CA GLU A 41 14.44 22.86 -34.89
C GLU A 41 14.36 23.72 -36.16
N LYS A 42 13.98 23.10 -37.28
CA LYS A 42 13.51 23.80 -38.48
C LYS A 42 11.99 23.65 -38.51
N LEU A 43 11.28 24.79 -38.56
CA LEU A 43 9.82 24.86 -38.74
C LEU A 43 9.37 23.92 -39.87
N PRO A 44 8.12 23.41 -39.82
CA PRO A 44 7.61 22.52 -40.84
C PRO A 44 7.60 23.21 -42.21
N GLY A 45 8.47 22.75 -43.11
CA GLY A 45 8.01 22.53 -44.48
C GLY A 45 8.42 23.47 -45.61
N GLU A 46 9.60 24.08 -45.61
CA GLU A 46 10.09 24.69 -46.88
C GLU A 46 11.12 23.83 -47.63
N GLY A 47 11.86 22.94 -46.95
CA GLY A 47 12.89 22.10 -47.57
C GLY A 47 12.57 20.60 -47.72
N TYR A 48 11.46 20.12 -47.14
CA TYR A 48 11.11 18.69 -47.14
C TYR A 48 9.97 18.37 -48.11
N ASP A 49 10.13 17.25 -48.81
CA ASP A 49 9.08 16.60 -49.60
C ASP A 49 7.79 16.36 -48.77
N PRO A 50 6.59 16.43 -49.38
CA PRO A 50 5.33 16.28 -48.65
C PRO A 50 5.20 15.00 -47.80
N ALA A 51 5.76 13.87 -48.24
CA ALA A 51 5.70 12.62 -47.47
C ALA A 51 6.54 12.73 -46.18
N MET A 52 7.75 13.28 -46.27
CA MET A 52 8.61 13.49 -45.10
C MET A 52 8.03 14.55 -44.15
N ARG A 53 7.34 15.57 -44.67
CA ARG A 53 6.63 16.56 -43.85
C ARG A 53 5.49 15.94 -43.05
N ALA A 54 4.75 15.00 -43.65
CA ALA A 54 3.69 14.27 -42.96
C ALA A 54 4.28 13.38 -41.84
N VAL A 55 5.33 12.60 -42.15
CA VAL A 55 6.04 11.77 -41.16
C VAL A 55 6.60 12.62 -40.01
N TYR A 56 7.23 13.74 -40.32
CA TYR A 56 7.71 14.71 -39.34
C TYR A 56 6.58 15.19 -38.43
N SER A 57 5.47 15.63 -39.01
CA SER A 57 4.34 16.18 -38.26
C SER A 57 3.75 15.16 -37.29
N ILE A 58 3.66 13.89 -37.70
CA ILE A 58 3.19 12.79 -36.85
C ILE A 58 4.16 12.52 -35.71
N LEU A 59 5.46 12.39 -36.02
CA LEU A 59 6.49 12.11 -35.01
C LEU A 59 6.63 13.26 -34.02
N TRP A 60 6.62 14.51 -34.51
CA TRP A 60 6.62 15.70 -33.66
C TRP A 60 5.39 15.75 -32.76
N ALA A 61 4.18 15.53 -33.29
CA ALA A 61 2.97 15.51 -32.47
C ALA A 61 3.02 14.45 -31.36
N ALA A 62 3.67 13.30 -31.63
CA ALA A 62 3.86 12.23 -30.66
C ALA A 62 4.99 12.51 -29.64
N SER A 63 6.01 13.29 -30.01
CA SER A 63 7.17 13.56 -29.14
C SER A 63 7.14 14.92 -28.46
N ALA A 64 6.31 15.87 -28.87
CA ALA A 64 6.33 17.26 -28.39
C ALA A 64 5.74 17.46 -26.98
N ASN A 65 5.09 16.44 -26.38
CA ASN A 65 4.37 16.61 -25.11
C ASN A 65 5.17 16.21 -23.86
N GLY A 66 6.50 16.21 -23.92
CA GLY A 66 7.35 15.92 -22.75
C GLY A 66 6.96 16.72 -21.48
N PRO A 67 6.77 18.04 -21.54
CA PRO A 67 6.30 18.82 -20.39
C PRO A 67 4.92 18.38 -19.87
N ALA A 68 3.99 18.01 -20.77
CA ALA A 68 2.66 17.52 -20.38
C ALA A 68 2.76 16.16 -19.68
N ALA A 69 3.62 15.26 -20.16
CA ALA A 69 3.88 13.97 -19.55
C ALA A 69 4.42 14.10 -18.10
N VAL A 70 5.24 15.11 -17.81
CA VAL A 70 5.68 15.42 -16.44
C VAL A 70 4.50 15.82 -15.54
N LEU A 71 3.55 16.59 -16.06
CA LEU A 71 2.35 16.96 -15.29
C LEU A 71 1.45 15.76 -15.00
N VAL A 72 1.37 14.80 -15.93
CA VAL A 72 0.72 13.51 -15.69
C VAL A 72 1.38 12.81 -14.51
N PHE A 73 2.71 12.78 -14.43
CA PHE A 73 3.43 12.23 -13.27
C PHE A 73 3.07 12.95 -11.97
N PHE A 74 2.96 14.29 -11.97
CA PHE A 74 2.55 15.03 -10.76
C PHE A 74 1.16 14.63 -10.28
N VAL A 75 0.17 14.54 -11.18
CA VAL A 75 -1.18 14.10 -10.80
C VAL A 75 -1.17 12.65 -10.31
N LEU A 76 -0.48 11.74 -11.02
CA LEU A 76 -0.36 10.34 -10.62
C LEU A 76 0.33 10.19 -9.26
N SER A 77 1.36 10.99 -9.00
CA SER A 77 2.07 11.04 -7.72
C SER A 77 1.15 11.53 -6.60
N GLY A 78 0.42 12.62 -6.82
CA GLY A 78 -0.60 13.10 -5.89
C GLY A 78 -1.63 12.02 -5.56
N TYR A 79 -2.10 11.29 -6.58
CA TYR A 79 -3.07 10.22 -6.42
C TYR A 79 -2.51 9.01 -5.65
N LEU A 80 -1.33 8.50 -6.05
CA LEU A 80 -0.74 7.28 -5.49
C LEU A 80 -0.05 7.49 -4.14
N VAL A 81 0.31 8.73 -3.80
CA VAL A 81 1.10 9.06 -2.60
C VAL A 81 0.30 9.95 -1.66
N GLY A 82 -0.07 11.15 -2.11
CA GLY A 82 -0.73 12.14 -1.28
C GLY A 82 -2.14 11.73 -0.88
N GLY A 83 -2.92 11.15 -1.79
CA GLY A 83 -4.26 10.63 -1.53
C GLY A 83 -4.31 9.64 -0.36
N PRO A 84 -3.58 8.51 -0.40
CA PRO A 84 -3.50 7.56 0.70
C PRO A 84 -2.96 8.18 2.00
N ALA A 85 -2.01 9.11 1.92
CA ALA A 85 -1.48 9.81 3.08
C ALA A 85 -2.54 10.69 3.75
N LEU A 86 -3.34 11.42 2.97
CA LEU A 86 -4.45 12.23 3.47
C LEU A 86 -5.52 11.36 4.14
N VAL A 87 -5.93 10.26 3.50
CA VAL A 87 -6.94 9.34 4.08
C VAL A 87 -6.43 8.72 5.40
N ARG A 88 -5.14 8.38 5.50
CA ARG A 88 -4.54 7.93 6.77
C ARG A 88 -4.50 9.03 7.83
N ALA A 89 -4.17 10.27 7.42
CA ALA A 89 -4.14 11.42 8.32
C ALA A 89 -5.53 11.75 8.89
N LEU A 90 -6.57 11.75 8.05
CA LEU A 90 -7.97 11.94 8.45
C LEU A 90 -8.46 10.88 9.45
N ARG A 91 -7.86 9.68 9.44
CA ARG A 91 -8.12 8.59 10.39
C ARG A 91 -7.23 8.61 11.63
N GLY A 92 -6.42 9.64 11.82
CA GLY A 92 -5.52 9.77 12.96
C GLY A 92 -4.23 8.92 12.88
N ARG A 93 -3.96 8.22 11.78
CA ARG A 93 -2.81 7.30 11.60
C ARG A 93 -1.67 7.78 10.67
N PRO A 94 -1.27 9.07 10.61
CA PRO A 94 -0.07 9.45 9.86
C PRO A 94 1.19 9.01 10.62
N ASN A 95 2.02 8.18 9.99
CA ASN A 95 3.33 7.79 10.50
C ASN A 95 4.42 8.38 9.62
N ALA A 96 5.22 9.29 10.18
CA ALA A 96 6.32 9.95 9.48
C ALA A 96 7.41 8.96 9.04
N VAL A 97 7.76 7.99 9.89
CA VAL A 97 8.79 6.99 9.58
C VAL A 97 8.33 6.14 8.40
N ASP A 98 7.09 5.63 8.41
CA ASP A 98 6.58 4.84 7.29
C ASP A 98 6.49 5.66 6.00
N TYR A 99 5.99 6.88 6.08
CA TYR A 99 5.86 7.77 4.93
C TYR A 99 7.21 8.10 4.31
N PHE A 100 8.13 8.70 5.08
CA PHE A 100 9.42 9.14 4.59
C PHE A 100 10.31 7.95 4.21
N SER A 101 10.34 6.87 5.01
CA SER A 101 11.11 5.67 4.64
C SER A 101 10.70 5.14 3.25
N ALA A 102 9.41 5.12 2.93
CA ALA A 102 8.92 4.65 1.65
C ALA A 102 9.18 5.61 0.48
N ARG A 103 9.24 6.91 0.74
CA ARG A 103 9.60 7.93 -0.27
C ARG A 103 11.10 7.94 -0.52
N LEU A 104 11.88 8.10 0.54
CA LEU A 104 13.34 8.19 0.47
C LEU A 104 13.95 6.92 -0.11
N SER A 105 13.47 5.73 0.30
CA SER A 105 13.95 4.47 -0.27
C SER A 105 13.66 4.35 -1.77
N ARG A 106 12.53 4.88 -2.22
CA ARG A 106 12.17 4.85 -3.65
C ARG A 106 13.07 5.79 -4.43
N LEU A 107 13.23 7.02 -3.94
CA LEU A 107 13.98 8.08 -4.62
C LEU A 107 15.49 7.81 -4.64
N TYR A 108 16.11 7.56 -3.49
CA TYR A 108 17.58 7.49 -3.38
C TYR A 108 18.19 6.21 -3.95
N VAL A 109 17.44 5.10 -3.98
CA VAL A 109 17.92 3.84 -4.57
C VAL A 109 18.20 3.98 -6.06
N VAL A 110 17.48 4.88 -6.74
CA VAL A 110 17.66 5.17 -8.16
C VAL A 110 18.52 6.41 -8.36
N LEU A 111 18.30 7.47 -7.56
CA LEU A 111 18.99 8.74 -7.73
C LEU A 111 20.50 8.62 -7.53
N LEU A 112 20.98 7.97 -6.45
CA LEU A 112 22.41 7.93 -6.16
C LEU A 112 23.20 7.22 -7.28
N PRO A 113 22.80 6.03 -7.76
CA PRO A 113 23.48 5.41 -8.89
C PRO A 113 23.30 6.20 -10.20
N ALA A 114 22.17 6.90 -10.39
CA ALA A 114 21.95 7.74 -11.57
C ALA A 114 22.88 8.96 -11.60
N LEU A 115 23.11 9.63 -10.46
CA LEU A 115 24.08 10.73 -10.34
C LEU A 115 25.51 10.23 -10.60
N THR A 116 25.88 9.06 -10.06
CA THR A 116 27.18 8.43 -10.33
C THR A 116 27.34 8.12 -11.82
N LEU A 117 26.33 7.52 -12.44
CA LEU A 117 26.34 7.26 -13.88
C LEU A 117 26.49 8.56 -14.68
N SER A 118 25.71 9.58 -14.34
CA SER A 118 25.77 10.90 -14.99
C SER A 118 27.17 11.50 -14.91
N PHE A 119 27.83 11.42 -13.74
CA PHE A 119 29.20 11.87 -13.57
C PHE A 119 30.20 11.10 -14.42
N CYS A 120 30.12 9.76 -14.45
CA CYS A 120 30.99 8.94 -15.27
C CYS A 120 30.85 9.29 -16.76
N LEU A 121 29.61 9.41 -17.25
CA LEU A 121 29.32 9.76 -18.64
C LEU A 121 29.81 11.17 -18.99
N TYR A 122 29.66 12.13 -18.07
CA TYR A 122 30.18 13.47 -18.23
C TYR A 122 31.71 13.51 -18.40
N ILE A 123 32.44 12.78 -17.57
CA ILE A 123 33.91 12.69 -17.66
C ILE A 123 34.31 12.03 -18.99
N SER A 124 33.64 10.95 -19.40
CA SER A 124 33.88 10.31 -20.70
C SER A 124 33.60 11.25 -21.87
N ALA A 125 32.49 11.99 -21.85
CA ALA A 125 32.15 12.95 -22.90
C ALA A 125 33.20 14.07 -23.00
N ARG A 126 33.72 14.55 -21.86
CA ARG A 126 34.77 15.58 -21.82
C ARG A 126 36.09 15.16 -22.43
N GLN A 127 36.36 13.86 -22.47
CA GLN A 127 37.55 13.29 -23.11
C GLN A 127 37.33 12.93 -24.59
N SER A 128 36.09 13.01 -25.08
CA SER A 128 35.74 12.68 -26.45
C SER A 128 35.96 13.84 -27.42
N ALA A 129 36.16 13.52 -28.70
CA ALA A 129 36.23 14.52 -29.78
C ALA A 129 34.91 15.31 -29.94
N GLY A 130 33.78 14.75 -29.49
CA GLY A 130 32.44 15.35 -29.55
C GLY A 130 32.11 16.27 -28.37
N TRP A 131 33.07 16.70 -27.54
CA TRP A 131 32.80 17.56 -26.38
C TRP A 131 32.07 18.87 -26.73
N GLN A 132 32.30 19.44 -27.90
CA GLN A 132 31.59 20.66 -28.33
C GLN A 132 30.08 20.45 -28.51
N VAL A 133 29.67 19.23 -28.89
CA VAL A 133 28.25 18.82 -28.96
C VAL A 133 27.65 18.77 -27.56
N TYR A 134 28.40 18.26 -26.59
CA TYR A 134 28.00 18.30 -25.19
C TYR A 134 27.85 19.75 -24.71
N VAL A 135 28.81 20.63 -24.97
CA VAL A 135 28.75 22.03 -24.52
C VAL A 135 27.59 22.79 -25.16
N SER A 136 27.40 22.65 -26.48
CA SER A 136 26.32 23.33 -27.23
C SER A 136 24.92 22.86 -26.82
N SER A 137 24.73 21.58 -26.54
CA SER A 137 23.46 21.02 -26.03
C SER A 137 23.13 21.40 -24.58
N HIS A 138 24.06 22.05 -23.87
CA HIS A 138 23.90 22.42 -22.45
C HIS A 138 24.07 23.92 -22.17
N GLN A 139 24.15 24.78 -23.19
CA GLN A 139 24.33 26.23 -22.98
C GLN A 139 23.23 26.84 -22.11
N ASP A 140 21.98 26.38 -22.25
CA ASP A 140 20.83 26.86 -21.47
C ASP A 140 20.90 26.43 -19.98
N LEU A 141 21.64 25.36 -19.66
CA LEU A 141 21.78 24.84 -18.29
C LEU A 141 22.83 25.59 -17.48
N TYR A 142 23.85 26.15 -18.14
CA TYR A 142 24.94 26.89 -17.50
C TYR A 142 24.66 28.40 -17.35
N ASN A 143 23.68 28.94 -18.09
CA ASN A 143 23.37 30.37 -18.12
C ASN A 143 22.26 30.83 -17.15
N ASN A 144 21.60 29.90 -16.45
CA ASN A 144 20.69 30.26 -15.37
C ASN A 144 21.51 30.49 -14.10
N ALA A 145 21.68 31.75 -13.68
CA ALA A 145 22.30 32.04 -12.39
C ALA A 145 21.46 31.43 -11.26
N VAL A 146 22.07 30.57 -10.44
CA VAL A 146 21.40 29.90 -9.32
C VAL A 146 22.07 30.30 -8.02
N ILE A 147 21.30 30.30 -6.91
CA ILE A 147 21.73 30.72 -5.56
C ILE A 147 23.15 30.21 -5.21
N PHE A 148 23.45 28.95 -5.54
CA PHE A 148 24.77 28.37 -5.42
C PHE A 148 25.34 28.03 -6.80
N HIS A 149 26.34 28.81 -7.25
CA HIS A 149 27.22 28.40 -8.34
C HIS A 149 28.13 27.27 -7.87
N ALA A 150 27.70 26.02 -8.10
CA ALA A 150 28.48 24.84 -7.76
C ALA A 150 29.08 24.22 -9.05
N PRO A 151 30.41 24.27 -9.26
CA PRO A 151 31.03 23.54 -10.36
C PRO A 151 30.81 22.03 -10.16
N VAL A 152 30.90 21.26 -11.25
CA VAL A 152 30.76 19.79 -11.20
C VAL A 152 31.78 19.21 -10.21
N GLY A 153 31.30 18.78 -9.05
CA GLY A 153 32.10 18.37 -7.89
C GLY A 153 31.23 17.94 -6.71
N ALA A 154 31.84 17.71 -5.54
CA ALA A 154 31.12 17.17 -4.37
C ALA A 154 29.97 18.06 -3.89
N ALA A 155 30.14 19.39 -3.91
CA ALA A 155 29.08 20.32 -3.53
C ALA A 155 27.85 20.25 -4.45
N ALA A 156 28.07 20.18 -5.77
CA ALA A 156 26.99 20.02 -6.75
C ALA A 156 26.27 18.66 -6.60
N ALA A 157 27.04 17.59 -6.34
CA ALA A 157 26.50 16.26 -6.09
C ALA A 157 25.64 16.20 -4.81
N ILE A 158 26.07 16.85 -3.72
CA ILE A 158 25.30 16.95 -2.48
C ILE A 158 24.03 17.77 -2.71
N CYS A 159 24.13 18.91 -3.40
CA CYS A 159 22.98 19.75 -3.69
C CYS A 159 21.91 19.00 -4.52
N ASN A 160 22.32 18.28 -5.56
CA ASN A 160 21.42 17.43 -6.35
C ASN A 160 20.90 16.23 -5.54
N GLY A 161 21.75 15.64 -4.68
CA GLY A 161 21.36 14.60 -3.74
C GLY A 161 20.32 15.07 -2.71
N LEU A 162 20.25 16.37 -2.42
CA LEU A 162 19.24 16.98 -1.56
C LEU A 162 18.00 17.46 -2.34
N PHE A 163 17.88 17.12 -3.62
CA PHE A 163 16.76 17.55 -4.47
C PHE A 163 16.67 19.08 -4.57
N LEU A 164 17.81 19.76 -4.67
CA LEU A 164 17.91 21.21 -4.80
C LEU A 164 18.36 21.68 -6.18
N GLN A 165 18.54 20.76 -7.13
CA GLN A 165 18.74 21.12 -8.53
C GLN A 165 17.53 21.92 -9.04
N THR A 166 17.83 22.93 -9.86
CA THR A 166 16.92 23.98 -10.38
C THR A 166 16.30 24.92 -9.35
N ILE A 167 16.49 24.65 -8.05
CA ILE A 167 16.03 25.50 -6.95
C ILE A 167 17.18 26.34 -6.42
N ALA A 168 18.29 25.70 -6.09
CA ALA A 168 19.45 26.32 -5.46
C ALA A 168 20.78 26.02 -6.17
N CYS A 169 20.85 25.00 -7.02
CA CYS A 169 22.02 24.71 -7.86
C CYS A 169 21.62 24.20 -9.24
N SER A 170 22.56 24.19 -10.19
CA SER A 170 22.38 23.56 -11.50
C SER A 170 22.27 22.03 -11.40
N GLU A 171 21.71 21.43 -12.44
CA GLU A 171 21.62 19.98 -12.59
C GLU A 171 23.00 19.34 -12.66
N PHE A 172 23.20 18.30 -11.87
CA PHE A 172 24.49 17.63 -11.78
C PHE A 172 24.83 16.93 -13.08
N ALA A 173 26.02 17.21 -13.60
CA ALA A 173 26.55 16.60 -14.82
C ALA A 173 25.58 16.72 -16.02
N GLY A 174 24.83 17.83 -16.10
CA GLY A 174 23.95 18.11 -17.24
C GLY A 174 22.66 17.28 -17.28
N ASN A 175 22.28 16.59 -16.21
CA ASN A 175 21.08 15.76 -16.18
C ASN A 175 19.79 16.59 -16.02
N ALA A 176 19.39 17.25 -17.11
CA ALA A 176 18.23 18.15 -17.16
C ALA A 176 16.90 17.47 -16.77
N ALA A 177 16.78 16.16 -16.96
CA ALA A 177 15.56 15.42 -16.61
C ALA A 177 15.22 15.51 -15.11
N LEU A 178 16.19 15.80 -14.23
CA LEU A 178 16.00 15.76 -12.78
C LEU A 178 15.22 16.95 -12.19
N TRP A 179 14.87 17.98 -12.98
CA TRP A 179 14.20 19.18 -12.48
C TRP A 179 12.82 18.92 -11.84
N SER A 180 12.02 18.00 -12.40
CA SER A 180 10.67 17.74 -11.86
C SER A 180 10.73 16.92 -10.57
N LEU A 181 11.81 16.14 -10.42
CA LEU A 181 12.04 15.28 -9.27
C LEU A 181 12.38 16.09 -8.01
N SER A 182 13.07 17.23 -8.17
CA SER A 182 13.32 18.14 -7.04
C SER A 182 12.01 18.67 -6.48
N ASN A 183 11.13 19.16 -7.36
CA ASN A 183 9.79 19.61 -6.99
C ASN A 183 8.98 18.52 -6.29
N GLU A 184 8.93 17.31 -6.85
CA GLU A 184 8.16 16.20 -6.29
C GLU A 184 8.62 15.81 -4.87
N PHE A 185 9.94 15.79 -4.62
CA PHE A 185 10.48 15.56 -3.28
C PHE A 185 9.95 16.58 -2.27
N TRP A 186 10.00 17.87 -2.63
CA TRP A 186 9.52 18.95 -1.75
C TRP A 186 8.00 18.96 -1.63
N TYR A 187 7.24 18.48 -2.62
CA TYR A 187 5.80 18.23 -2.47
C TYR A 187 5.51 17.17 -1.41
N TYR A 188 6.29 16.09 -1.35
CA TYR A 188 6.11 15.07 -0.33
C TYR A 188 6.36 15.62 1.08
N VAL A 189 7.39 16.45 1.24
CA VAL A 189 7.72 17.11 2.52
C VAL A 189 6.61 18.09 2.90
N LEU A 190 6.26 19.03 2.01
CA LEU A 190 5.25 20.05 2.23
C LEU A 190 3.88 19.44 2.55
N PHE A 191 3.43 18.48 1.73
CA PHE A 191 2.12 17.87 1.90
C PHE A 191 2.01 17.11 3.22
N PHE A 192 3.05 16.34 3.59
CA PHE A 192 3.08 15.65 4.88
C PHE A 192 3.03 16.64 6.05
N ALA A 193 3.74 17.77 5.95
CA ALA A 193 3.71 18.84 6.93
C ALA A 193 2.29 19.41 7.09
N LEU A 194 1.63 19.73 5.97
CA LEU A 194 0.29 20.33 5.93
C LEU A 194 -0.75 19.42 6.59
N ILE A 195 -0.76 18.12 6.26
CA ILE A 195 -1.71 17.17 6.85
C ILE A 195 -1.37 16.81 8.32
N SER A 196 -0.18 17.16 8.79
CA SER A 196 0.30 16.85 10.15
C SER A 196 0.43 18.10 11.04
N VAL A 197 0.13 19.30 10.54
CA VAL A 197 0.41 20.58 11.20
C VAL A 197 -0.18 20.70 12.61
N ARG A 198 -1.35 20.09 12.83
CA ARG A 198 -2.04 20.09 14.14
C ARG A 198 -1.37 19.20 15.19
N LYS A 199 -0.34 18.42 14.83
CA LYS A 199 0.28 17.43 15.73
C LYS A 199 1.52 17.97 16.44
N LYS A 200 2.38 18.74 15.77
CA LYS A 200 3.67 19.21 16.31
C LYS A 200 4.06 20.57 15.71
N PRO A 201 4.61 21.51 16.51
CA PRO A 201 5.08 22.80 16.02
C PRO A 201 6.22 22.69 15.01
N ALA A 202 7.01 21.61 15.07
CA ALA A 202 8.06 21.32 14.09
C ALA A 202 7.55 21.26 12.64
N TYR A 203 6.29 20.88 12.41
CA TYR A 203 5.71 20.87 11.06
C TYR A 203 5.40 22.28 10.55
N ILE A 204 5.09 23.23 11.43
CA ILE A 204 4.96 24.65 11.05
C ILE A 204 6.31 25.18 10.60
N ALA A 205 7.37 24.89 11.37
CA ALA A 205 8.73 25.27 10.98
C ALA A 205 9.10 24.67 9.61
N MET A 206 8.77 23.39 9.36
CA MET A 206 9.01 22.74 8.07
C MET A 206 8.25 23.42 6.92
N ILE A 207 6.98 23.79 7.11
CA ILE A 207 6.19 24.53 6.11
C ILE A 207 6.86 25.88 5.80
N VAL A 208 7.21 26.63 6.85
CA VAL A 208 7.87 27.94 6.71
C VAL A 208 9.22 27.80 6.01
N THR A 209 10.01 26.77 6.33
CA THR A 209 11.29 26.50 5.66
C THR A 209 11.10 26.21 4.17
N VAL A 210 10.13 25.37 3.80
CA VAL A 210 9.87 25.07 2.38
C VAL A 210 9.42 26.32 1.63
N PHE A 211 8.45 27.08 2.16
CA PHE A 211 8.03 28.33 1.50
C PHE A 211 9.16 29.37 1.46
N GLY A 212 9.95 29.48 2.52
CA GLY A 212 11.11 30.37 2.57
C GLY A 212 12.16 30.01 1.52
N LEU A 213 12.44 28.72 1.32
CA LEU A 213 13.35 28.25 0.27
C LEU A 213 12.89 28.68 -1.13
N PHE A 214 11.62 28.47 -1.46
CA PHE A 214 11.10 28.81 -2.79
C PHE A 214 10.85 30.32 -2.97
N ALA A 215 10.55 31.06 -1.90
CA ALA A 215 10.51 32.51 -1.94
C ALA A 215 11.91 33.11 -2.18
N LEU A 216 12.95 32.52 -1.58
CA LEU A 216 14.33 32.91 -1.83
C LEU A 216 14.75 32.58 -3.27
N ALA A 217 14.36 31.41 -3.79
CA ALA A 217 14.59 31.04 -5.19
C ALA A 217 13.92 32.01 -6.16
N GLU A 218 12.68 32.42 -5.89
CA GLU A 218 11.99 33.45 -6.69
C GLU A 218 12.68 34.81 -6.60
N HIS A 219 13.14 35.21 -5.41
CA HIS A 219 13.81 36.50 -5.22
C HIS A 219 15.14 36.59 -6.00
N HIS A 220 15.87 35.48 -6.09
CA HIS A 220 17.15 35.39 -6.79
C HIS A 220 17.04 35.01 -8.27
N ASP A 221 15.83 34.76 -8.77
CA ASP A 221 15.60 34.43 -10.17
C ASP A 221 15.68 35.69 -11.05
N THR A 222 16.89 35.97 -11.54
CA THR A 222 17.16 37.09 -12.46
C THR A 222 16.82 36.78 -13.91
N GLY A 223 16.52 35.51 -14.23
CA GLY A 223 16.20 35.04 -15.58
C GLY A 223 14.70 35.07 -15.91
N GLY A 224 13.83 35.45 -14.97
CA GLY A 224 12.37 35.45 -15.17
C GLY A 224 11.79 34.04 -15.35
N THR A 225 12.46 33.02 -14.80
CA THR A 225 12.06 31.63 -14.88
C THR A 225 10.90 31.27 -13.93
N HIS A 226 10.64 32.12 -12.94
CA HIS A 226 9.63 32.06 -11.89
C HIS A 226 9.62 30.73 -11.13
N ILE A 227 10.79 30.28 -10.66
CA ILE A 227 10.98 28.97 -10.01
C ILE A 227 10.05 28.78 -8.82
N GLY A 228 9.96 29.78 -7.92
CA GLY A 228 9.15 29.69 -6.70
C GLY A 228 7.66 29.70 -7.00
N LEU A 229 7.21 30.57 -7.92
CA LEU A 229 5.81 30.62 -8.34
C LEU A 229 5.39 29.34 -9.08
N LYS A 230 6.24 28.81 -9.97
CA LYS A 230 5.99 27.54 -10.67
C LYS A 230 5.92 26.36 -9.70
N PHE A 231 6.75 26.34 -8.66
CA PHE A 231 6.67 25.31 -7.63
C PHE A 231 5.29 25.26 -6.99
N ILE A 232 4.76 26.42 -6.55
CA ILE A 232 3.43 26.52 -5.94
C ILE A 232 2.35 26.12 -6.95
N PHE A 233 2.46 26.60 -8.18
CA PHE A 233 1.51 26.28 -9.24
C PHE A 233 1.42 24.77 -9.54
N PHE A 234 2.57 24.12 -9.71
CA PHE A 234 2.66 22.68 -9.94
C PHE A 234 2.27 21.85 -8.70
N PHE A 235 2.46 22.38 -7.48
CA PHE A 235 1.95 21.75 -6.25
C PHE A 235 0.42 21.65 -6.27
N PHE A 236 -0.29 22.65 -6.82
CA PHE A 236 -1.75 22.57 -7.01
C PHE A 236 -2.13 21.48 -8.01
N ILE A 237 -1.39 21.33 -9.11
CA ILE A 237 -1.60 20.24 -10.07
C ILE A 237 -1.38 18.88 -9.40
N TRP A 238 -0.32 18.74 -8.61
CA TRP A 238 -0.10 17.53 -7.79
C TRP A 238 -1.27 17.26 -6.83
N CYS A 239 -1.80 18.31 -6.18
CA CYS A 239 -2.97 18.19 -5.31
C CYS A 239 -4.26 17.76 -6.03
N LEU A 240 -4.40 17.99 -7.35
CA LEU A 240 -5.54 17.46 -8.12
C LEU A 240 -5.59 15.92 -8.03
N GLY A 241 -4.43 15.26 -8.04
CA GLY A 241 -4.33 13.81 -7.82
C GLY A 241 -4.79 13.39 -6.43
N VAL A 242 -4.39 14.15 -5.40
CA VAL A 242 -4.84 13.93 -4.02
C VAL A 242 -6.35 14.03 -3.91
N ILE A 243 -6.94 15.07 -4.53
CA ILE A 243 -8.38 15.32 -4.54
C ILE A 243 -9.11 14.20 -5.28
N ALA A 244 -8.62 13.79 -6.45
CA ALA A 244 -9.16 12.67 -7.23
C ALA A 244 -9.17 11.34 -6.45
N TYR A 245 -8.21 11.14 -5.55
CA TYR A 245 -8.18 9.98 -4.65
C TYR A 245 -9.14 10.12 -3.46
N ALA A 246 -9.06 11.26 -2.77
CA ALA A 246 -9.64 11.43 -1.45
C ALA A 246 -11.13 11.79 -1.50
N VAL A 247 -11.63 12.40 -2.57
CA VAL A 247 -13.02 12.81 -2.69
C VAL A 247 -13.85 11.69 -3.34
N VAL A 248 -14.97 11.34 -2.70
CA VAL A 248 -15.98 10.45 -3.25
C VAL A 248 -17.21 11.30 -3.60
N ALA A 249 -17.54 11.35 -4.88
CA ALA A 249 -18.68 12.10 -5.40
C ALA A 249 -19.34 11.31 -6.54
N PRO A 250 -20.63 11.55 -6.84
CA PRO A 250 -21.27 10.94 -8.00
C PRO A 250 -20.66 11.47 -9.30
N ALA A 251 -20.69 10.65 -10.36
CA ALA A 251 -20.06 10.97 -11.64
C ALA A 251 -20.50 12.33 -12.22
N TRP A 252 -21.78 12.68 -12.11
CA TRP A 252 -22.29 13.98 -12.57
C TRP A 252 -21.62 15.16 -11.86
N ALA A 253 -21.29 15.04 -10.58
CA ALA A 253 -20.64 16.12 -9.82
C ALA A 253 -19.20 16.33 -10.29
N TRP A 254 -18.50 15.24 -10.59
CA TRP A 254 -17.18 15.30 -11.22
C TRP A 254 -17.22 15.88 -12.63
N CYS A 255 -18.19 15.48 -13.46
CA CYS A 255 -18.40 16.06 -14.80
C CYS A 255 -18.66 17.56 -14.73
N CYS A 256 -19.58 18.01 -13.85
CA CYS A 256 -19.85 19.43 -13.65
C CYS A 256 -18.62 20.18 -13.15
N GLY A 257 -17.89 19.63 -12.17
CA GLY A 257 -16.67 20.23 -11.65
C GLY A 257 -15.58 20.39 -12.72
N PHE A 258 -15.39 19.37 -13.56
CA PHE A 258 -14.46 19.42 -14.68
C PHE A 258 -14.86 20.47 -15.72
N LEU A 259 -16.12 20.48 -16.16
CA LEU A 259 -16.62 21.45 -17.14
C LEU A 259 -16.52 22.89 -16.63
N LEU A 260 -16.88 23.14 -15.36
CA LEU A 260 -16.73 24.45 -14.73
C LEU A 260 -15.27 24.87 -14.65
N SER A 261 -14.36 23.96 -14.30
CA SER A 261 -12.92 24.23 -14.22
C SER A 261 -12.35 24.58 -15.60
N MET A 262 -12.67 23.80 -16.63
CA MET A 262 -12.21 24.06 -18.01
C MET A 262 -12.79 25.36 -18.57
N THR A 263 -14.06 25.65 -18.29
CA THR A 263 -14.72 26.90 -18.73
C THR A 263 -14.12 28.11 -18.04
N GLY A 264 -13.91 28.04 -16.71
CA GLY A 264 -13.25 29.10 -15.95
C GLY A 264 -11.84 29.36 -16.47
N LEU A 265 -11.07 28.29 -16.72
CA LEU A 265 -9.73 28.37 -17.27
C LEU A 265 -9.70 29.06 -18.64
N TYR A 266 -10.62 28.69 -19.53
CA TYR A 266 -10.78 29.31 -20.84
C TYR A 266 -11.04 30.83 -20.72
N PHE A 267 -11.98 31.25 -19.87
CA PHE A 267 -12.26 32.67 -19.67
C PHE A 267 -11.10 33.45 -19.05
N LEU A 268 -10.39 32.86 -18.08
CA LEU A 268 -9.22 33.48 -17.48
C LEU A 268 -8.09 33.68 -18.51
N THR A 269 -7.88 32.71 -19.40
CA THR A 269 -6.93 32.84 -20.52
C THR A 269 -7.36 33.89 -21.53
N LEU A 270 -8.63 33.91 -21.95
CA LEU A 270 -9.16 34.92 -22.86
C LEU A 270 -9.03 36.35 -22.33
N LYS A 271 -9.16 36.52 -21.01
CA LYS A 271 -9.01 37.83 -20.35
C LYS A 271 -7.55 38.22 -20.07
N GLY A 272 -6.59 37.39 -20.45
CA GLY A 272 -5.17 37.62 -20.17
C GLY A 272 -4.79 37.51 -18.70
N LEU A 273 -5.70 37.01 -17.84
CA LEU A 273 -5.48 36.83 -16.39
C LEU A 273 -4.74 35.53 -16.09
N PHE A 274 -4.62 34.63 -17.07
CA PHE A 274 -3.96 33.35 -16.91
C PHE A 274 -3.08 33.02 -18.13
N PRO A 275 -1.75 32.98 -17.98
CA PRO A 275 -0.81 32.75 -19.08
C PRO A 275 -1.11 31.44 -19.83
N GLN A 276 -0.84 31.42 -21.15
CA GLN A 276 -1.14 30.26 -21.99
C GLN A 276 -0.43 28.98 -21.53
N TRP A 277 0.83 29.08 -21.09
CA TRP A 277 1.58 27.94 -20.56
C TRP A 277 0.96 27.36 -19.27
N ALA A 278 0.44 28.23 -18.39
CA ALA A 278 -0.20 27.85 -17.15
C ALA A 278 -1.58 27.24 -17.44
N SER A 279 -2.32 27.82 -18.39
CA SER A 279 -3.59 27.29 -18.90
C SER A 279 -3.44 25.88 -19.47
N PHE A 280 -2.45 25.68 -20.33
CA PHE A 280 -2.11 24.36 -20.86
C PHE A 280 -1.78 23.37 -19.74
N SER A 281 -0.91 23.76 -18.81
CA SER A 281 -0.47 22.89 -17.71
C SER A 281 -1.63 22.48 -16.80
N MET A 282 -2.48 23.44 -16.41
CA MET A 282 -3.66 23.18 -15.59
C MET A 282 -4.68 22.30 -16.34
N SER A 283 -4.85 22.49 -17.65
CA SER A 283 -5.72 21.65 -18.48
C SER A 283 -5.27 20.20 -18.50
N VAL A 284 -3.96 19.95 -18.63
CA VAL A 284 -3.38 18.60 -18.54
C VAL A 284 -3.62 17.99 -17.16
N GLY A 285 -3.42 18.78 -16.10
CA GLY A 285 -3.66 18.35 -14.72
C GLY A 285 -5.13 17.94 -14.48
N LEU A 286 -6.06 18.81 -14.87
CA LEU A 286 -7.51 18.58 -14.77
C LEU A 286 -7.95 17.39 -15.62
N GLY A 287 -7.47 17.30 -16.86
CA GLY A 287 -7.76 16.19 -17.76
C GLY A 287 -7.27 14.85 -17.22
N THR A 288 -6.07 14.81 -16.65
CA THR A 288 -5.53 13.60 -16.00
C THR A 288 -6.35 13.20 -14.79
N ALA A 289 -6.72 14.15 -13.93
CA ALA A 289 -7.56 13.87 -12.76
C ALA A 289 -8.96 13.36 -13.18
N ALA A 290 -9.57 13.97 -14.20
CA ALA A 290 -10.84 13.55 -14.77
C ALA A 290 -10.75 12.15 -15.39
N PHE A 291 -9.65 11.83 -16.07
CA PHE A 291 -9.40 10.48 -16.58
C PHE A 291 -9.34 9.45 -15.46
N ILE A 292 -8.58 9.71 -14.38
CA ILE A 292 -8.46 8.79 -13.24
C ILE A 292 -9.83 8.52 -12.62
N VAL A 293 -10.59 9.59 -12.35
CA VAL A 293 -11.94 9.50 -11.77
C VAL A 293 -12.90 8.77 -12.71
N GLY A 294 -12.86 9.09 -14.01
CA GLY A 294 -13.67 8.44 -15.03
C GLY A 294 -13.39 6.94 -15.14
N ALA A 295 -12.11 6.56 -15.15
CA ALA A 295 -11.68 5.17 -15.17
C ALA A 295 -12.14 4.41 -13.91
N ASP A 296 -12.09 5.03 -12.73
CA ASP A 296 -12.58 4.43 -11.47
C ASP A 296 -14.10 4.22 -11.49
N HIS A 297 -14.86 5.18 -12.03
CA HIS A 297 -16.32 5.10 -12.13
C HIS A 297 -16.79 4.09 -13.18
N LEU A 298 -16.15 4.09 -14.36
CA LEU A 298 -16.55 3.24 -15.49
C LEU A 298 -16.11 1.78 -15.30
N LYS A 299 -15.08 1.53 -14.46
CA LYS A 299 -14.54 0.18 -14.18
C LYS A 299 -14.22 -0.63 -15.43
N VAL A 300 -13.83 0.04 -16.52
CA VAL A 300 -13.49 -0.59 -17.80
C VAL A 300 -12.13 -1.24 -17.69
N SER A 301 -12.05 -2.55 -17.90
CA SER A 301 -10.79 -3.29 -17.90
C SER A 301 -9.88 -2.85 -19.05
N LEU A 302 -8.58 -2.73 -18.78
CA LEU A 302 -7.60 -2.43 -19.82
C LEU A 302 -7.52 -3.58 -20.85
N PRO A 303 -7.65 -3.31 -22.17
CA PRO A 303 -7.52 -4.32 -23.22
C PRO A 303 -6.22 -5.12 -23.11
N SER A 304 -6.26 -6.42 -23.44
CA SER A 304 -5.12 -7.34 -23.30
C SER A 304 -3.85 -6.86 -24.01
N PHE A 305 -3.98 -6.32 -25.22
CA PHE A 305 -2.82 -5.82 -25.98
C PHE A 305 -2.14 -4.60 -25.33
N LEU A 306 -2.88 -3.79 -24.56
CA LEU A 306 -2.34 -2.64 -23.82
C LEU A 306 -1.74 -3.04 -22.47
N ARG A 307 -2.02 -4.25 -21.96
CA ARG A 307 -1.47 -4.72 -20.67
C ARG A 307 0.05 -4.86 -20.71
N ALA A 308 0.67 -5.03 -21.88
CA ALA A 308 2.11 -5.00 -22.04
C ALA A 308 2.75 -3.69 -21.54
N GLY A 309 2.00 -2.57 -21.61
CA GLY A 309 2.45 -1.28 -21.09
C GLY A 309 2.71 -1.24 -19.58
N ARG A 310 2.20 -2.22 -18.80
CA ARG A 310 2.54 -2.36 -17.37
C ARG A 310 4.02 -2.65 -17.14
N GLU A 311 4.66 -3.34 -18.07
CA GLU A 311 6.08 -3.67 -17.95
C GLU A 311 6.93 -2.39 -18.02
N LEU A 312 6.53 -1.43 -18.87
CA LEU A 312 7.16 -0.10 -18.94
C LEU A 312 7.02 0.67 -17.63
N ALA A 313 5.89 0.52 -16.95
CA ALA A 313 5.65 1.15 -15.66
C ALA A 313 6.66 0.67 -14.60
N LYS A 314 7.10 -0.60 -14.63
CA LYS A 314 7.99 -1.15 -13.59
C LYS A 314 9.32 -0.41 -13.47
N PHE A 315 9.87 0.03 -14.60
CA PHE A 315 11.15 0.74 -14.66
C PHE A 315 11.02 2.21 -15.07
N SER A 316 9.80 2.77 -15.01
CA SER A 316 9.53 4.15 -15.44
C SER A 316 10.39 5.18 -14.70
N PHE A 317 10.68 4.93 -13.42
CA PHE A 317 11.49 5.83 -12.61
C PHE A 317 12.99 5.70 -12.93
N SER A 318 13.51 4.48 -13.09
CA SER A 318 14.84 4.24 -13.65
C SER A 318 15.02 4.93 -14.99
N LEU A 319 14.06 4.78 -15.92
CA LEU A 319 14.09 5.44 -17.23
C LEU A 319 14.16 6.96 -17.09
N TYR A 320 13.29 7.53 -16.26
CA TYR A 320 13.26 8.96 -15.99
C TYR A 320 14.60 9.49 -15.48
N ALA A 321 15.27 8.77 -14.58
CA ALA A 321 16.51 9.22 -13.96
C ALA A 321 17.75 9.16 -14.87
N ILE A 322 17.79 8.24 -15.85
CA ILE A 322 19.02 7.93 -16.60
C ILE A 322 18.93 8.19 -18.11
N HIS A 323 17.74 8.38 -18.69
CA HIS A 323 17.63 8.49 -20.14
C HIS A 323 18.43 9.67 -20.71
N TYR A 324 18.38 10.83 -20.05
CA TYR A 324 19.04 12.03 -20.55
C TYR A 324 20.58 11.88 -20.61
N PRO A 325 21.28 11.45 -19.53
CA PRO A 325 22.71 11.13 -19.61
C PRO A 325 23.08 10.11 -20.71
N ILE A 326 22.23 9.10 -20.94
CA ILE A 326 22.47 8.09 -21.99
C ILE A 326 22.30 8.71 -23.38
N LEU A 327 21.22 9.47 -23.61
CA LEU A 327 21.00 10.16 -24.88
C LEU A 327 22.15 11.08 -25.21
N LEU A 328 22.69 11.79 -24.22
CA LEU A 328 23.86 12.63 -24.40
C LEU A 328 25.09 11.83 -24.84
N LEU A 329 25.39 10.73 -24.15
CA LEU A 329 26.49 9.85 -24.55
C LEU A 329 26.32 9.40 -26.01
N LEU A 330 25.12 8.93 -26.37
CA LEU A 330 24.83 8.45 -27.73
C LEU A 330 24.97 9.57 -28.77
N ASN A 331 24.52 10.79 -28.46
CA ASN A 331 24.70 11.94 -29.35
C ASN A 331 26.17 12.32 -29.52
N VAL A 332 26.93 12.39 -28.42
CA VAL A 332 28.36 12.73 -28.44
C VAL A 332 29.20 11.67 -29.17
N THR A 333 28.82 10.40 -29.08
CA THR A 333 29.61 9.29 -29.65
C THR A 333 29.20 8.92 -31.08
N VAL A 334 27.93 9.11 -31.45
CA VAL A 334 27.39 8.64 -32.73
C VAL A 334 26.93 9.79 -33.62
N ALA A 335 26.04 10.67 -33.13
CA ALA A 335 25.47 11.72 -33.98
C ALA A 335 26.47 12.85 -34.27
N SER A 336 27.33 13.18 -33.31
CA SER A 336 28.40 14.21 -33.38
C SER A 336 27.95 15.63 -33.74
N ASP A 337 26.69 15.86 -34.11
CA ASP A 337 26.02 17.14 -34.34
C ASP A 337 24.48 16.93 -34.46
N ARG A 338 23.70 18.03 -34.46
CA ARG A 338 22.26 17.96 -34.75
C ARG A 338 22.01 17.49 -36.20
N GLN A 339 21.08 16.57 -36.36
CA GLN A 339 20.77 15.89 -37.61
C GLN A 339 19.63 16.56 -38.37
N GLU A 340 19.69 16.49 -39.70
CA GLU A 340 18.53 16.79 -40.54
C GLU A 340 17.50 15.66 -40.47
N PHE A 341 16.23 15.99 -40.71
CA PHE A 341 15.16 15.02 -40.65
C PHE A 341 15.11 14.14 -41.91
N THR A 342 15.66 12.93 -41.82
CA THR A 342 15.75 11.94 -42.90
C THR A 342 15.34 10.56 -42.38
N LEU A 343 15.04 9.60 -43.26
CA LEU A 343 14.75 8.22 -42.84
C LEU A 343 15.88 7.61 -42.00
N ALA A 344 17.14 7.92 -42.33
CA ALA A 344 18.30 7.43 -41.60
C ALA A 344 18.35 7.99 -40.18
N SER A 345 18.16 9.30 -40.00
CA SER A 345 18.15 9.92 -38.67
C SER A 345 16.92 9.51 -37.86
N ILE A 346 15.74 9.30 -38.48
CA ILE A 346 14.58 8.71 -37.80
C ILE A 346 14.91 7.30 -37.25
N GLY A 347 15.55 6.46 -38.07
CA GLY A 347 15.99 5.13 -37.64
C GLY A 347 17.04 5.19 -36.52
N LEU A 348 17.94 6.17 -36.57
CA LEU A 348 18.91 6.43 -35.50
C LEU A 348 18.22 6.86 -34.19
N ASN A 349 17.23 7.76 -34.26
CA ASN A 349 16.44 8.18 -33.09
C ASN A 349 15.76 6.99 -32.42
N ALA A 350 15.12 6.14 -33.22
CA ALA A 350 14.45 4.95 -32.72
C ALA A 350 15.45 4.01 -32.03
N SER A 351 16.66 3.89 -32.57
CA SER A 351 17.74 3.10 -31.97
C SER A 351 18.20 3.69 -30.62
N PHE A 352 18.26 5.02 -30.50
CA PHE A 352 18.60 5.70 -29.24
C PHE A 352 17.52 5.48 -28.18
N ILE A 353 16.25 5.64 -28.54
CA ILE A 353 15.10 5.38 -27.67
C ILE A 353 15.15 3.93 -27.17
N LEU A 354 15.37 2.95 -28.06
CA LEU A 354 15.48 1.54 -27.68
C LEU A 354 16.67 1.27 -26.75
N ALA A 355 17.83 1.89 -27.01
CA ALA A 355 19.00 1.79 -26.15
C ALA A 355 18.74 2.33 -24.74
N CYS A 356 18.06 3.46 -24.62
CA CYS A 356 17.64 4.02 -23.33
C CYS A 356 16.65 3.09 -22.60
N LEU A 357 15.64 2.55 -23.28
CA LEU A 357 14.69 1.60 -22.70
C LEU A 357 15.39 0.34 -22.18
N PHE A 358 16.29 -0.22 -22.98
CA PHE A 358 17.06 -1.40 -22.61
C PHE A 358 17.95 -1.14 -21.38
N THR A 359 18.67 -0.02 -21.39
CA THR A 359 19.56 0.36 -20.29
C THR A 359 18.78 0.64 -19.01
N ALA A 360 17.61 1.29 -19.10
CA ALA A 360 16.72 1.51 -17.96
C ALA A 360 16.16 0.22 -17.38
N ALA A 361 15.85 -0.77 -18.21
CA ALA A 361 15.41 -2.10 -17.75
C ALA A 361 16.53 -2.82 -16.98
N ILE A 362 17.78 -2.75 -17.45
CA ILE A 362 18.94 -3.27 -16.72
C ILE A 362 19.11 -2.52 -15.39
N PHE A 363 19.08 -1.20 -15.42
CA PHE A 363 19.23 -0.35 -14.24
C PHE A 363 18.17 -0.66 -13.17
N TYR A 364 16.92 -0.86 -13.60
CA TYR A 364 15.84 -1.32 -12.74
C TYR A 364 16.15 -2.65 -12.06
N CYS A 365 16.63 -3.64 -12.82
CA CYS A 365 16.94 -4.96 -12.28
C CYS A 365 18.05 -4.92 -11.21
N VAL A 366 19.03 -4.04 -11.39
CA VAL A 366 20.17 -3.89 -10.49
C VAL A 366 19.79 -3.09 -9.23
N PHE A 367 19.08 -1.97 -9.39
CA PHE A 367 18.83 -1.00 -8.33
C PHE A 367 17.36 -0.95 -7.88
N GLU A 368 16.46 -0.45 -8.72
CA GLU A 368 15.07 -0.13 -8.34
C GLU A 368 14.28 -1.36 -7.85
N ARG A 369 14.50 -2.55 -8.41
CA ARG A 369 13.83 -3.79 -7.98
C ARG A 369 14.10 -4.13 -6.50
N ARG A 370 15.22 -3.64 -5.93
CA ARG A 370 15.62 -3.88 -4.52
C ARG A 370 15.10 -2.83 -3.55
N THR A 371 14.32 -1.84 -4.02
CA THR A 371 13.75 -0.79 -3.16
C THR A 371 13.03 -1.32 -1.92
N PRO A 372 12.21 -2.41 -1.95
CA PRO A 372 11.57 -2.93 -0.75
C PRO A 372 12.59 -3.36 0.33
N THR A 373 13.65 -4.05 -0.07
CA THR A 373 14.71 -4.50 0.85
C THR A 373 15.43 -3.32 1.51
N ILE A 374 15.76 -2.29 0.72
CA ILE A 374 16.44 -1.08 1.22
C ILE A 374 15.51 -0.26 2.12
N ARG A 375 14.21 -0.21 1.81
CA ARG A 375 13.20 0.42 2.67
C ARG A 375 13.14 -0.25 4.04
N ASP A 376 13.09 -1.57 4.08
CA ASP A 376 13.01 -2.32 5.33
C ASP A 376 14.29 -2.12 6.16
N TRP A 377 15.46 -2.06 5.50
CA TRP A 377 16.72 -1.68 6.13
C TRP A 377 16.72 -0.25 6.67
N LEU A 378 16.23 0.73 5.90
CA LEU A 378 16.12 2.13 6.33
C LEU A 378 15.19 2.28 7.53
N LYS A 379 14.04 1.61 7.53
CA LYS A 379 13.12 1.58 8.69
C LYS A 379 13.84 1.07 9.94
N ALA A 380 14.55 -0.05 9.83
CA ALA A 380 15.31 -0.62 10.93
C ALA A 380 16.42 0.32 11.45
N LYS A 381 16.99 1.19 10.59
CA LYS A 381 18.03 2.15 10.99
C LYS A 381 17.48 3.47 11.52
N MET A 382 16.43 4.02 10.92
CA MET A 382 15.75 5.23 11.41
C MET A 382 15.11 4.99 12.78
N LEU A 383 14.56 3.79 13.01
CA LEU A 383 14.07 3.39 14.34
C LEU A 383 15.20 3.27 15.37
N ARG A 384 16.45 3.00 14.97
CA ARG A 384 17.61 2.94 15.87
C ARG A 384 18.26 4.30 16.15
N GLY A 385 18.35 5.19 15.16
CA GLY A 385 18.97 6.52 15.33
C GLY A 385 18.07 7.57 16.00
N TRP A 386 16.79 7.28 16.19
CA TRP A 386 15.79 8.22 16.74
C TRP A 386 15.39 7.93 18.20
N ILE A 387 15.95 6.90 18.82
CA ILE A 387 15.67 6.53 20.22
C ILE A 387 16.42 7.44 21.21
N ASP A 388 17.46 8.17 20.78
CA ASP A 388 18.29 9.01 21.67
C ASP A 388 18.06 10.54 21.55
N GLY A 389 17.04 11.00 20.83
CA GLY A 389 16.75 12.44 20.63
C GLY A 389 15.50 12.95 21.38
N PRO A 390 15.56 14.09 22.10
CA PRO A 390 14.44 14.57 22.93
C PRO A 390 13.21 15.10 22.15
N LEU A 391 13.29 15.23 20.82
CA LEU A 391 12.28 15.94 20.03
C LEU A 391 11.11 15.09 19.51
N LEU A 392 11.21 13.75 19.49
CA LEU A 392 10.18 12.90 18.87
C LEU A 392 10.02 11.55 19.58
N ARG A 393 9.85 11.55 20.91
CA ARG A 393 9.15 10.42 21.56
C ARG A 393 7.78 10.23 20.88
N PRO A 394 7.36 9.00 20.56
CA PRO A 394 5.99 8.75 20.13
C PRO A 394 5.09 9.13 21.30
N THR A 395 4.47 10.30 21.20
CA THR A 395 3.35 10.67 22.06
C THR A 395 2.21 9.74 21.65
N VAL A 396 2.04 8.65 22.39
CA VAL A 396 0.74 8.01 22.51
C VAL A 396 -0.15 9.07 23.18
N VAL A 397 -0.76 9.92 22.36
CA VAL A 397 -1.88 10.74 22.80
C VAL A 397 -3.05 9.77 22.87
N VAL A 398 -3.25 9.21 24.06
CA VAL A 398 -4.56 8.71 24.45
C VAL A 398 -5.46 9.93 24.43
N ASP A 399 -6.29 10.05 23.40
CA ASP A 399 -7.28 11.13 23.32
C ASP A 399 -8.37 10.84 24.36
N ALA A 400 -8.15 11.34 25.57
CA ALA A 400 -9.07 11.21 26.70
C ALA A 400 -10.29 12.15 26.60
N ALA A 401 -10.47 12.87 25.48
CA ALA A 401 -11.50 13.90 25.33
C ALA A 401 -12.78 13.46 24.57
N ALA A 402 -12.97 12.16 24.33
CA ALA A 402 -14.23 11.64 23.77
C ALA A 402 -14.75 10.41 24.53
N LEU A 403 -14.84 10.52 25.86
CA LEU A 403 -15.74 9.70 26.67
C LEU A 403 -16.49 10.61 27.64
N PRO A 404 -17.83 10.59 27.69
CA PRO A 404 -18.55 11.15 28.83
C PRO A 404 -18.22 10.29 30.06
N TYR A 405 -17.50 10.90 31.00
CA TYR A 405 -17.53 10.74 32.47
C TYR A 405 -17.98 9.38 33.02
N VAL A 406 -17.11 8.69 33.77
CA VAL A 406 -17.31 8.25 35.17
C VAL A 406 -16.04 7.50 35.58
N LEU A 407 -15.18 8.10 36.41
CA LEU A 407 -14.45 7.43 37.49
C LEU A 407 -13.94 8.52 38.45
N ALA A 408 -14.78 8.89 39.43
CA ALA A 408 -14.27 9.38 40.70
C ALA A 408 -14.22 8.16 41.63
N SER A 409 -13.01 7.70 41.94
CA SER A 409 -12.76 6.72 42.98
C SER A 409 -12.69 7.42 44.32
N ASP A 410 -13.62 7.13 45.22
CA ASP A 410 -13.36 7.27 46.65
C ASP A 410 -13.59 5.92 47.34
N ARG A 411 -12.52 5.43 47.96
CA ARG A 411 -12.56 4.39 48.98
C ARG A 411 -13.09 5.05 50.26
N ALA A 412 -14.15 4.49 50.85
CA ALA A 412 -14.18 3.96 52.22
C ALA A 412 -15.59 3.98 52.85
N THR A 413 -15.91 2.85 53.49
CA THR A 413 -16.81 2.64 54.64
C THR A 413 -18.35 2.77 54.49
N ALA A 414 -19.06 1.74 54.94
CA ALA A 414 -20.50 1.63 55.17
C ALA A 414 -20.83 1.93 56.66
N PRO A 415 -22.10 1.86 57.17
CA PRO A 415 -23.46 2.29 56.72
C PRO A 415 -24.13 3.18 57.84
N PRO A 416 -25.48 3.32 58.10
CA PRO A 416 -26.73 2.86 57.44
C PRO A 416 -27.95 3.86 57.36
N ALA A 417 -29.02 3.39 56.67
CA ALA A 417 -30.47 3.62 56.85
C ALA A 417 -31.15 5.02 56.62
N ALA A 418 -32.16 5.07 55.73
CA ALA A 418 -33.59 5.35 56.03
C ALA A 418 -34.46 5.76 54.79
N ALA A 419 -35.64 5.14 54.74
CA ALA A 419 -36.97 5.45 54.17
C ALA A 419 -37.28 6.67 53.26
N GLY A 420 -38.26 6.47 52.36
CA GLY A 420 -39.19 7.49 51.83
C GLY A 420 -39.39 7.42 50.30
N ALA A 421 -40.37 6.65 49.78
CA ALA A 421 -41.71 7.09 49.36
C ALA A 421 -41.78 7.77 47.96
N GLY A 422 -42.57 7.19 47.04
CA GLY A 422 -42.80 7.62 45.64
C GLY A 422 -43.76 8.81 45.48
N PRO A 423 -44.63 8.89 44.44
CA PRO A 423 -44.80 8.04 43.25
C PRO A 423 -45.12 8.82 41.93
N SER A 424 -45.50 8.04 40.90
CA SER A 424 -46.53 8.29 39.85
C SER A 424 -46.22 8.98 38.50
N LEU A 425 -46.39 8.14 37.46
CA LEU A 425 -46.76 8.35 36.04
C LEU A 425 -48.18 8.98 35.88
N PRO A 426 -48.64 9.48 34.69
CA PRO A 426 -49.13 8.66 33.54
C PRO A 426 -48.82 9.23 32.11
N SER A 427 -48.58 8.39 31.09
CA SER A 427 -49.48 7.99 29.95
C SER A 427 -49.85 9.13 28.97
N ALA A 428 -49.82 9.07 27.63
CA ALA A 428 -50.08 7.99 26.68
C ALA A 428 -49.57 8.32 25.24
N ALA A 429 -49.34 7.25 24.43
CA ALA A 429 -49.62 7.02 22.99
C ALA A 429 -49.39 8.15 21.94
N SER A 430 -48.85 7.95 20.73
CA SER A 430 -48.71 6.79 19.84
C SER A 430 -47.81 7.15 18.64
N GLY A 431 -47.02 6.19 18.13
CA GLY A 431 -46.34 6.29 16.83
C GLY A 431 -45.05 5.45 16.78
N MET A 432 -45.09 4.31 16.10
CA MET A 432 -44.04 3.26 15.99
C MET A 432 -42.58 3.74 15.97
N PRO A 433 -41.67 3.15 16.79
CA PRO A 433 -40.24 3.36 16.62
C PRO A 433 -39.50 2.15 16.03
N LEU A 434 -38.53 2.49 15.18
CA LEU A 434 -37.31 1.77 14.85
C LEU A 434 -36.68 1.09 16.09
N LYS A 435 -37.11 -0.11 16.48
CA LYS A 435 -36.57 -0.83 17.64
C LYS A 435 -35.91 -2.18 17.33
N GLN A 436 -35.48 -2.37 16.08
CA GLN A 436 -34.68 -3.54 15.68
C GLN A 436 -33.20 -3.21 15.37
N ALA A 437 -32.86 -1.94 15.16
CA ALA A 437 -31.47 -1.53 14.86
C ALA A 437 -30.64 -1.17 16.11
N GLU A 438 -31.28 -0.91 17.25
CA GLU A 438 -30.56 -0.59 18.51
C GLU A 438 -30.31 -1.81 19.39
N ARG A 439 -31.05 -2.92 19.20
CA ARG A 439 -30.79 -4.19 19.91
C ARG A 439 -29.48 -4.87 19.49
N SER A 440 -28.95 -4.55 18.30
CA SER A 440 -27.66 -5.06 17.82
C SER A 440 -26.47 -4.20 18.24
N ARG A 441 -26.69 -2.97 18.74
CA ARG A 441 -25.62 -2.10 19.25
C ARG A 441 -25.40 -2.20 20.77
N GLY A 442 -26.33 -2.80 21.50
CA GLY A 442 -26.30 -2.87 22.98
C GLY A 442 -25.96 -4.22 23.61
N HIS A 443 -25.56 -5.25 22.86
CA HIS A 443 -25.36 -6.60 23.43
C HIS A 443 -23.90 -7.04 23.67
N LEU A 444 -22.92 -6.15 23.50
CA LEU A 444 -21.51 -6.43 23.82
C LEU A 444 -20.85 -5.21 24.49
N ALA A 445 -21.49 -4.67 25.53
CA ALA A 445 -20.83 -3.75 26.45
C ALA A 445 -19.66 -4.50 27.12
N ALA A 446 -18.44 -4.12 26.74
CA ALA A 446 -17.15 -4.33 27.40
C ALA A 446 -17.10 -5.44 28.46
N VAL A 447 -16.96 -6.70 28.01
CA VAL A 447 -16.09 -7.62 28.78
C VAL A 447 -14.68 -7.14 28.49
N ALA A 448 -14.00 -6.56 29.49
CA ALA A 448 -12.63 -6.09 29.32
C ALA A 448 -11.72 -7.28 28.99
N THR A 449 -11.45 -7.50 27.70
CA THR A 449 -10.49 -8.49 27.25
C THR A 449 -9.10 -7.85 27.27
N ARG A 450 -8.12 -8.48 27.96
CA ARG A 450 -6.71 -8.06 27.86
C ARG A 450 -6.19 -8.12 26.42
N VAL A 451 -6.76 -9.01 25.60
CA VAL A 451 -6.40 -9.19 24.19
C VAL A 451 -7.05 -8.09 23.33
N PRO A 452 -6.26 -7.32 22.55
CA PRO A 452 -6.78 -6.32 21.63
C PRO A 452 -7.58 -6.91 20.46
N MET A 453 -8.43 -6.09 19.85
CA MET A 453 -9.33 -6.47 18.77
C MET A 453 -8.80 -5.98 17.41
N ALA A 454 -8.81 -6.86 16.40
CA ALA A 454 -8.56 -6.53 14.99
C ALA A 454 -9.87 -6.16 14.29
N LEU A 455 -9.87 -5.05 13.55
CA LEU A 455 -10.99 -4.64 12.70
C LEU A 455 -10.92 -5.34 11.34
N LEU A 456 -12.02 -5.98 10.95
CA LEU A 456 -12.19 -6.65 9.66
C LEU A 456 -12.72 -5.68 8.60
N ASN A 457 -12.60 -6.05 7.32
CA ASN A 457 -13.06 -5.20 6.19
C ASN A 457 -14.60 -5.10 6.06
N ASP A 458 -15.35 -5.97 6.74
CA ASP A 458 -16.81 -5.95 6.83
C ASP A 458 -17.33 -5.18 8.06
N GLY A 459 -16.43 -4.57 8.85
CA GLY A 459 -16.76 -3.78 10.02
C GLY A 459 -16.91 -4.58 11.32
N HIS A 460 -16.83 -5.92 11.27
CA HIS A 460 -16.74 -6.74 12.47
C HIS A 460 -15.34 -6.70 13.08
N VAL A 461 -15.21 -7.22 14.31
CA VAL A 461 -13.94 -7.27 15.03
C VAL A 461 -13.65 -8.68 15.52
N LEU A 462 -12.37 -9.06 15.60
CA LEU A 462 -11.91 -10.35 16.14
C LEU A 462 -10.77 -10.15 17.14
N PRO A 463 -10.70 -10.92 18.24
CA PRO A 463 -9.53 -10.92 19.11
C PRO A 463 -8.24 -11.26 18.35
N GLN A 464 -7.15 -10.51 18.57
CA GLN A 464 -5.86 -10.76 17.91
C GLN A 464 -5.13 -12.02 18.39
N LEU A 465 -5.62 -12.63 19.48
CA LEU A 465 -5.17 -13.93 19.93
C LEU A 465 -6.39 -14.82 20.19
N GLY A 466 -6.36 -16.02 19.61
CA GLY A 466 -7.38 -17.05 19.79
C GLY A 466 -6.80 -18.41 20.13
N PHE A 467 -7.67 -19.38 20.32
CA PHE A 467 -7.31 -20.76 20.63
C PHE A 467 -7.66 -21.68 19.46
N GLY A 468 -6.66 -22.38 18.92
CA GLY A 468 -6.85 -23.37 17.86
C GLY A 468 -7.14 -24.77 18.42
N ALA A 469 -8.27 -25.37 18.01
CA ALA A 469 -8.73 -26.68 18.48
C ALA A 469 -8.24 -27.86 17.62
N TRP A 470 -7.20 -27.67 16.81
CA TRP A 470 -6.65 -28.72 15.95
C TRP A 470 -5.99 -29.84 16.77
N GLN A 471 -6.23 -31.10 16.39
CA GLN A 471 -5.74 -32.30 17.11
C GLN A 471 -6.14 -32.32 18.60
N ILE A 472 -7.43 -32.08 18.84
CA ILE A 472 -8.09 -32.29 20.13
C ILE A 472 -9.26 -33.23 19.85
N ASP A 473 -9.29 -34.38 20.52
CA ASP A 473 -10.38 -35.34 20.32
C ASP A 473 -11.70 -34.77 20.82
N ASN A 474 -12.79 -35.08 20.12
CA ASN A 474 -14.12 -34.56 20.44
C ASN A 474 -14.56 -34.85 21.88
N ALA A 475 -14.13 -35.98 22.45
CA ALA A 475 -14.47 -36.40 23.81
C ALA A 475 -13.86 -35.48 24.89
N ILE A 476 -12.63 -34.99 24.68
CA ILE A 476 -11.92 -34.13 25.63
C ILE A 476 -12.05 -32.64 25.30
N ALA A 477 -12.55 -32.32 24.09
CA ALA A 477 -12.73 -30.93 23.65
C ALA A 477 -13.50 -30.06 24.66
N PRO A 478 -14.58 -30.52 25.33
CA PRO A 478 -15.28 -29.70 26.31
C PRO A 478 -14.37 -29.19 27.44
N GLU A 479 -13.53 -30.07 27.99
CA GLU A 479 -12.62 -29.75 29.10
C GLU A 479 -11.48 -28.83 28.66
N VAL A 480 -10.90 -29.10 27.50
CA VAL A 480 -9.79 -28.31 26.96
C VAL A 480 -10.25 -26.90 26.57
N ILE A 481 -11.43 -26.78 25.95
CA ILE A 481 -12.02 -25.47 25.61
C ILE A 481 -12.38 -24.72 26.89
N THR A 482 -12.93 -25.38 27.91
CA THR A 482 -13.19 -24.76 29.22
C THR A 482 -11.91 -24.21 29.86
N SER A 483 -10.80 -24.93 29.73
CA SER A 483 -9.49 -24.45 30.20
C SER A 483 -9.03 -23.20 29.45
N ALA A 484 -9.20 -23.15 28.13
CA ALA A 484 -8.89 -21.96 27.33
C ALA A 484 -9.81 -20.77 27.70
N ILE A 485 -11.10 -21.02 27.95
CA ILE A 485 -12.05 -20.02 28.42
C ILE A 485 -11.58 -19.40 29.75
N ASN A 486 -11.20 -20.24 30.70
CA ASN A 486 -10.73 -19.83 32.03
C ASN A 486 -9.39 -19.07 31.95
N ALA A 487 -8.52 -19.42 31.00
CA ALA A 487 -7.29 -18.68 30.74
C ALA A 487 -7.54 -17.28 30.14
N GLY A 488 -8.73 -17.00 29.62
CA GLY A 488 -9.12 -15.67 29.11
C GLY A 488 -9.25 -15.56 27.60
N TYR A 489 -9.14 -16.67 26.85
CA TYR A 489 -9.38 -16.65 25.41
C TYR A 489 -10.82 -16.27 25.10
N ARG A 490 -11.05 -15.54 24.01
CA ARG A 490 -12.39 -15.17 23.53
C ARG A 490 -12.62 -15.47 22.05
N LEU A 491 -11.60 -15.99 21.36
CA LEU A 491 -11.68 -16.51 20.01
C LEU A 491 -11.37 -18.01 20.04
N ILE A 492 -12.31 -18.84 19.59
CA ILE A 492 -12.15 -20.29 19.46
C ILE A 492 -12.20 -20.66 17.98
N ASP A 493 -11.15 -21.30 17.48
CA ASP A 493 -11.03 -21.76 16.09
C ASP A 493 -11.07 -23.29 16.03
N THR A 494 -12.03 -23.82 15.26
CA THR A 494 -12.14 -25.25 14.93
C THR A 494 -12.35 -25.45 13.43
N ALA A 495 -12.64 -26.67 12.97
CA ALA A 495 -13.03 -27.00 11.61
C ALA A 495 -13.84 -28.30 11.60
N ALA A 496 -14.73 -28.46 10.62
CA ALA A 496 -15.45 -29.73 10.41
C ALA A 496 -14.48 -30.92 10.21
N ASP A 497 -13.34 -30.66 9.58
CA ASP A 497 -12.30 -31.66 9.31
C ASP A 497 -11.58 -32.16 10.57
N TYR A 498 -11.71 -31.46 11.71
CA TYR A 498 -11.12 -31.88 12.97
C TYR A 498 -12.01 -32.87 13.73
N GLY A 499 -13.28 -33.01 13.32
CA GLY A 499 -14.22 -33.95 13.93
C GLY A 499 -14.64 -33.62 15.37
N ASN A 500 -14.36 -32.41 15.85
CA ASN A 500 -14.56 -32.03 17.27
C ASN A 500 -15.53 -30.87 17.51
N GLU A 501 -16.28 -30.45 16.49
CA GLU A 501 -17.26 -29.36 16.58
C GLU A 501 -18.33 -29.59 17.66
N SER A 502 -18.77 -30.84 17.86
CA SER A 502 -19.78 -31.17 18.89
C SER A 502 -19.26 -30.92 20.31
N GLY A 503 -18.01 -31.30 20.59
CA GLY A 503 -17.36 -31.06 21.87
C GLY A 503 -17.07 -29.57 22.11
N VAL A 504 -16.65 -28.84 21.08
CA VAL A 504 -16.50 -27.38 21.14
C VAL A 504 -17.84 -26.69 21.43
N GLY A 505 -18.91 -27.10 20.73
CA GLY A 505 -20.26 -26.60 20.96
C GLY A 505 -20.78 -26.87 22.37
N ALA A 506 -20.50 -28.06 22.92
CA ALA A 506 -20.88 -28.43 24.28
C ALA A 506 -20.24 -27.50 25.34
N ALA A 507 -18.95 -27.14 25.20
CA ALA A 507 -18.30 -26.18 26.10
C ALA A 507 -18.88 -24.76 26.01
N LEU A 508 -19.30 -24.34 24.81
CA LEU A 508 -19.72 -22.96 24.57
C LEU A 508 -21.21 -22.72 24.82
N LYS A 509 -22.02 -23.78 24.95
CA LYS A 509 -23.50 -23.71 25.07
C LYS A 509 -24.02 -22.68 26.09
N ARG A 510 -23.35 -22.53 27.23
CA ARG A 510 -23.78 -21.61 28.31
C ARG A 510 -23.14 -20.23 28.26
N VAL A 511 -22.11 -20.03 27.43
CA VAL A 511 -21.29 -18.82 27.41
C VAL A 511 -21.13 -18.20 26.02
N ARG A 512 -21.82 -18.73 25.00
CA ARG A 512 -21.72 -18.37 23.58
C ARG A 512 -21.62 -16.86 23.32
N ASN A 513 -22.43 -16.06 23.99
CA ASN A 513 -22.49 -14.60 23.78
C ASN A 513 -21.19 -13.86 24.13
N GLN A 514 -20.23 -14.54 24.77
CA GLN A 514 -18.93 -13.98 25.15
C GLN A 514 -17.82 -14.31 24.15
N PHE A 515 -18.08 -15.11 23.10
CA PHE A 515 -17.05 -15.69 22.24
C PHE A 515 -17.23 -15.40 20.77
N TYR A 516 -16.10 -15.33 20.06
CA TYR A 516 -15.99 -15.41 18.63
C TYR A 516 -15.64 -16.84 18.23
N ILE A 517 -16.47 -17.47 17.40
CA ILE A 517 -16.31 -18.86 17.00
C ILE A 517 -16.04 -18.92 15.50
N THR A 518 -14.89 -19.49 15.16
CA THR A 518 -14.49 -19.80 13.79
C THR A 518 -14.64 -21.29 13.52
N THR A 519 -15.29 -21.67 12.41
CA THR A 519 -15.19 -23.02 11.86
C THR A 519 -14.95 -22.99 10.35
N LYS A 520 -14.62 -24.13 9.76
CA LYS A 520 -14.15 -24.24 8.36
C LYS A 520 -14.82 -25.38 7.61
N LEU A 521 -15.12 -25.12 6.35
CA LEU A 521 -15.66 -26.07 5.39
C LEU A 521 -14.60 -27.11 4.98
N ARG A 522 -14.91 -28.40 5.08
CA ARG A 522 -14.02 -29.47 4.59
C ARG A 522 -13.92 -29.48 3.06
N ASN A 523 -12.80 -29.98 2.54
CA ASN A 523 -12.50 -29.93 1.10
C ASN A 523 -13.48 -30.74 0.24
N GLU A 524 -14.03 -31.83 0.78
CA GLU A 524 -15.01 -32.70 0.12
C GLU A 524 -16.37 -32.04 -0.08
N ASP A 525 -16.68 -31.02 0.73
CA ASP A 525 -17.98 -30.33 0.71
C ASP A 525 -17.99 -29.05 -0.11
N GLN A 526 -16.88 -28.72 -0.79
CA GLN A 526 -16.84 -27.58 -1.71
C GLN A 526 -17.88 -27.69 -2.83
N GLY A 527 -18.38 -26.55 -3.27
CA GLY A 527 -19.48 -26.39 -4.23
C GLY A 527 -20.72 -25.82 -3.56
N TYR A 528 -21.51 -25.03 -4.28
CA TYR A 528 -22.54 -24.17 -3.70
C TYR A 528 -23.50 -24.91 -2.75
N ASP A 529 -24.31 -25.86 -3.26
CA ASP A 529 -25.32 -26.56 -2.44
C ASP A 529 -24.70 -27.45 -1.35
N ARG A 530 -23.53 -28.02 -1.62
CA ARG A 530 -22.82 -28.84 -0.63
C ARG A 530 -22.32 -27.99 0.52
N THR A 531 -21.86 -26.77 0.23
CA THR A 531 -21.43 -25.80 1.24
C THR A 531 -22.58 -25.38 2.13
N MET A 532 -23.76 -25.13 1.56
CA MET A 532 -24.96 -24.80 2.35
C MET A 532 -25.32 -25.92 3.33
N ARG A 533 -25.38 -27.18 2.87
CA ARG A 533 -25.67 -28.34 3.74
C ARG A 533 -24.58 -28.60 4.78
N ALA A 534 -23.30 -28.42 4.40
CA ALA A 534 -22.18 -28.62 5.30
C ALA A 534 -22.16 -27.55 6.40
N PHE A 535 -22.53 -26.30 6.07
CA PHE A 535 -22.72 -25.24 7.03
C PHE A 535 -23.82 -25.59 8.04
N ASP A 536 -24.99 -26.04 7.58
CA ASP A 536 -26.09 -26.47 8.47
C ASP A 536 -25.63 -27.53 9.47
N ALA A 537 -24.87 -28.52 8.98
CA ALA A 537 -24.33 -29.59 9.80
C ALA A 537 -23.30 -29.09 10.83
N SER A 538 -22.41 -28.17 10.45
CA SER A 538 -21.46 -27.53 11.37
C SER A 538 -22.18 -26.68 12.43
N SER A 539 -23.18 -25.89 12.02
CA SER A 539 -24.01 -25.07 12.91
C SER A 539 -24.73 -25.93 13.95
N ALA A 540 -25.30 -27.06 13.52
CA ALA A 540 -25.96 -28.01 14.41
C ALA A 540 -25.00 -28.66 15.41
N ARG A 541 -23.81 -29.10 14.96
CA ARG A 541 -22.78 -29.67 15.86
C ARG A 541 -22.30 -28.64 16.89
N LEU A 542 -22.02 -27.42 16.46
CA LEU A 542 -21.60 -26.33 17.35
C LEU A 542 -22.74 -25.79 18.22
N GLN A 543 -24.00 -26.15 17.93
CA GLN A 543 -25.21 -25.64 18.58
C GLN A 543 -25.32 -24.11 18.48
N LEU A 544 -25.07 -23.56 17.29
CA LEU A 544 -25.09 -22.12 17.02
C LEU A 544 -26.14 -21.76 15.99
N ASP A 545 -26.89 -20.69 16.25
CA ASP A 545 -27.77 -20.09 15.24
C ASP A 545 -26.98 -19.23 14.24
N VAL A 546 -25.92 -18.57 14.73
CA VAL A 546 -25.03 -17.71 13.95
C VAL A 546 -23.57 -18.03 14.25
N VAL A 547 -22.79 -18.28 13.20
CA VAL A 547 -21.33 -18.47 13.28
C VAL A 547 -20.62 -17.13 13.08
N ASP A 548 -19.59 -16.83 13.87
CA ASP A 548 -18.92 -15.52 13.78
C ASP A 548 -17.98 -15.44 12.57
N LEU A 549 -17.21 -16.49 12.28
CA LEU A 549 -16.38 -16.58 11.09
C LEU A 549 -16.47 -17.96 10.44
N TYR A 550 -16.81 -18.02 9.15
CA TYR A 550 -16.80 -19.28 8.38
C TYR A 550 -15.78 -19.21 7.24
N LEU A 551 -14.91 -20.22 7.16
CA LEU A 551 -13.78 -20.25 6.22
C LEU A 551 -13.87 -21.40 5.22
N ILE A 552 -13.45 -21.15 3.97
CA ILE A 552 -13.02 -22.23 3.08
C ILE A 552 -11.67 -22.76 3.58
N HIS A 553 -11.56 -24.03 3.95
CA HIS A 553 -10.35 -24.54 4.64
C HIS A 553 -9.11 -24.62 3.73
N TRP A 554 -9.28 -25.01 2.46
CA TRP A 554 -8.22 -24.99 1.44
C TRP A 554 -8.78 -24.62 0.06
N PRO A 555 -8.00 -24.01 -0.84
CA PRO A 555 -8.47 -23.68 -2.18
C PRO A 555 -8.71 -24.90 -3.07
N CYS A 556 -7.88 -25.96 -2.94
CA CYS A 556 -7.94 -27.17 -3.78
C CYS A 556 -8.21 -26.87 -5.27
N PRO A 557 -7.36 -26.07 -5.94
CA PRO A 557 -7.66 -25.49 -7.25
C PRO A 557 -8.00 -26.52 -8.33
N GLN A 558 -7.50 -27.75 -8.19
CA GLN A 558 -7.77 -28.88 -9.09
C GLN A 558 -9.25 -29.29 -9.10
N ARG A 559 -10.00 -29.04 -8.02
CA ARG A 559 -11.43 -29.32 -7.92
C ARG A 559 -12.30 -28.28 -8.61
N ARG A 560 -11.73 -27.11 -8.94
CA ARG A 560 -12.41 -25.97 -9.59
C ARG A 560 -13.73 -25.55 -8.90
N ALA A 561 -13.82 -25.74 -7.58
CA ALA A 561 -15.08 -25.58 -6.83
C ALA A 561 -15.06 -24.40 -5.83
N TYR A 562 -13.89 -23.83 -5.52
CA TYR A 562 -13.76 -22.81 -4.47
C TYR A 562 -14.50 -21.50 -4.78
N ILE A 563 -14.81 -21.23 -6.05
CA ILE A 563 -15.55 -20.02 -6.46
C ILE A 563 -17.04 -20.18 -6.15
N GLU A 564 -17.64 -21.30 -6.54
CA GLU A 564 -19.03 -21.61 -6.17
C GLU A 564 -19.17 -21.76 -4.64
N THR A 565 -18.14 -22.27 -3.99
CA THR A 565 -18.05 -22.32 -2.53
C THR A 565 -18.04 -20.90 -1.94
N TRP A 566 -17.26 -19.98 -2.50
CA TRP A 566 -17.23 -18.59 -2.06
C TRP A 566 -18.57 -17.89 -2.25
N ARG A 567 -19.27 -18.15 -3.35
CA ARG A 567 -20.65 -17.68 -3.56
C ARG A 567 -21.62 -18.18 -2.50
N ALA A 568 -21.49 -19.43 -2.05
CA ALA A 568 -22.31 -19.94 -0.94
C ALA A 568 -22.00 -19.25 0.38
N LEU A 569 -20.71 -18.97 0.68
CA LEU A 569 -20.34 -18.19 1.87
C LEU A 569 -20.94 -16.77 1.82
N ILE A 570 -20.87 -16.09 0.68
CA ILE A 570 -21.51 -14.78 0.47
C ILE A 570 -23.01 -14.85 0.76
N GLU A 571 -23.68 -15.90 0.29
CA GLU A 571 -25.10 -16.09 0.53
C GLU A 571 -25.41 -16.33 2.02
N LEU A 572 -24.64 -17.19 2.70
CA LEU A 572 -24.77 -17.41 4.14
C LEU A 572 -24.58 -16.12 4.96
N GLN A 573 -23.66 -15.25 4.53
CA GLN A 573 -23.46 -13.94 5.15
C GLN A 573 -24.68 -13.03 4.94
N LYS A 574 -25.20 -12.96 3.71
CA LYS A 574 -26.41 -12.17 3.39
C LYS A 574 -27.63 -12.62 4.19
N GLN A 575 -27.76 -13.92 4.42
CA GLN A 575 -28.82 -14.51 5.26
C GLN A 575 -28.63 -14.24 6.76
N GLY A 576 -27.53 -13.61 7.17
CA GLY A 576 -27.22 -13.33 8.58
C GLY A 576 -26.83 -14.58 9.39
N ARG A 577 -26.61 -15.71 8.73
CA ARG A 577 -26.24 -16.99 9.36
C ARG A 577 -24.76 -17.04 9.72
N VAL A 578 -23.95 -16.23 9.04
CA VAL A 578 -22.54 -16.02 9.33
C VAL A 578 -22.28 -14.51 9.43
N ARG A 579 -21.54 -14.06 10.44
CA ARG A 579 -21.18 -12.63 10.55
C ARG A 579 -20.12 -12.23 9.52
N SER A 580 -18.99 -12.94 9.54
CA SER A 580 -17.85 -12.71 8.65
C SER A 580 -17.50 -13.96 7.87
N ILE A 581 -17.09 -13.78 6.62
CA ILE A 581 -16.64 -14.87 5.75
C ILE A 581 -15.19 -14.67 5.35
N GLY A 582 -14.46 -15.78 5.24
CA GLY A 582 -13.06 -15.74 4.87
C GLY A 582 -12.60 -17.03 4.23
N VAL A 583 -11.28 -17.13 4.07
CA VAL A 583 -10.62 -18.28 3.47
C VAL A 583 -9.43 -18.72 4.31
N SER A 584 -8.91 -19.90 4.03
CA SER A 584 -7.69 -20.41 4.63
C SER A 584 -6.80 -21.04 3.56
N ASN A 585 -5.50 -20.77 3.65
CA ASN A 585 -4.47 -21.26 2.74
C ASN A 585 -4.62 -20.75 1.29
N PHE A 586 -5.28 -19.62 1.06
CA PHE A 586 -5.38 -19.04 -0.28
C PHE A 586 -4.11 -18.24 -0.60
N MET A 587 -3.58 -18.42 -1.81
CA MET A 587 -2.49 -17.62 -2.36
C MET A 587 -3.07 -16.39 -3.09
N ALA A 588 -2.22 -15.42 -3.45
CA ALA A 588 -2.63 -14.18 -4.13
C ALA A 588 -3.55 -14.45 -5.33
N ASP A 589 -3.16 -15.35 -6.24
CA ASP A 589 -3.95 -15.66 -7.44
C ASP A 589 -5.35 -16.25 -7.12
N HIS A 590 -5.47 -17.05 -6.06
CA HIS A 590 -6.76 -17.57 -5.61
C HIS A 590 -7.66 -16.46 -5.06
N LEU A 591 -7.07 -15.55 -4.28
CA LEU A 591 -7.76 -14.39 -3.70
C LEU A 591 -8.22 -13.44 -4.80
N GLU A 592 -7.34 -13.09 -5.74
CA GLU A 592 -7.66 -12.25 -6.89
C GLU A 592 -8.83 -12.84 -7.67
N ARG A 593 -8.84 -14.16 -7.89
CA ARG A 593 -9.89 -14.81 -8.65
C ARG A 593 -11.25 -14.76 -7.94
N ILE A 594 -11.33 -15.09 -6.65
CA ILE A 594 -12.63 -15.01 -5.94
C ILE A 594 -13.14 -13.58 -5.86
N VAL A 595 -12.25 -12.60 -5.67
CA VAL A 595 -12.62 -11.17 -5.63
C VAL A 595 -13.10 -10.71 -6.99
N HIS A 596 -12.38 -11.07 -8.07
CA HIS A 596 -12.75 -10.70 -9.43
C HIS A 596 -14.10 -11.31 -9.84
N GLU A 597 -14.34 -12.59 -9.54
CA GLU A 597 -15.54 -13.29 -9.99
C GLU A 597 -16.79 -13.05 -9.12
N THR A 598 -16.64 -12.47 -7.92
CA THR A 598 -17.78 -12.26 -7.00
C THR A 598 -17.93 -10.84 -6.47
N GLY A 599 -16.89 -10.00 -6.59
CA GLY A 599 -16.86 -8.65 -6.04
C GLY A 599 -16.75 -8.57 -4.51
N VAL A 600 -16.67 -9.70 -3.81
CA VAL A 600 -16.59 -9.75 -2.33
C VAL A 600 -15.20 -10.18 -1.88
N VAL A 601 -14.56 -9.34 -1.07
CA VAL A 601 -13.24 -9.58 -0.50
C VAL A 601 -13.39 -10.37 0.80
N PRO A 602 -12.60 -11.46 1.02
CA PRO A 602 -12.64 -12.18 2.29
C PRO A 602 -12.19 -11.30 3.45
N ALA A 603 -12.85 -11.42 4.61
CA ALA A 603 -12.47 -10.67 5.81
C ALA A 603 -11.14 -11.14 6.39
N VAL A 604 -10.89 -12.46 6.31
CA VAL A 604 -9.70 -13.12 6.85
C VAL A 604 -9.14 -14.09 5.81
N ASN A 605 -7.80 -14.16 5.72
CA ASN A 605 -7.12 -15.32 5.15
C ASN A 605 -6.25 -15.97 6.23
N GLN A 606 -6.63 -17.17 6.66
CA GLN A 606 -5.93 -17.94 7.66
C GLN A 606 -4.83 -18.79 7.02
N VAL A 607 -3.56 -18.50 7.27
CA VAL A 607 -2.40 -19.11 6.58
C VAL A 607 -1.34 -19.59 7.57
N GLU A 608 -0.50 -20.51 7.10
CA GLU A 608 0.69 -20.93 7.83
C GLU A 608 1.60 -19.73 8.00
N LEU A 609 1.88 -19.34 9.23
CA LEU A 609 2.76 -18.21 9.48
C LEU A 609 3.45 -18.39 10.82
N HIS A 610 4.78 -18.35 10.82
CA HIS A 610 5.63 -18.42 12.00
C HIS A 610 7.00 -17.80 11.68
N PRO A 611 7.94 -17.64 12.65
CA PRO A 611 9.21 -16.96 12.41
C PRO A 611 10.03 -17.48 11.22
N ALA A 612 10.00 -18.79 10.96
CA ALA A 612 10.70 -19.41 9.82
C ALA A 612 9.98 -19.25 8.47
N PHE A 613 8.69 -18.88 8.45
CA PHE A 613 7.87 -18.74 7.24
C PHE A 613 6.88 -17.58 7.42
N GLN A 614 7.33 -16.36 7.13
CA GLN A 614 6.66 -15.13 7.56
C GLN A 614 5.65 -14.57 6.56
N GLN A 615 5.49 -15.23 5.40
CA GLN A 615 4.46 -14.93 4.39
C GLN A 615 4.45 -13.46 3.94
N ARG A 616 5.61 -12.80 3.85
CA ARG A 616 5.67 -11.33 3.66
C ARG A 616 4.96 -10.85 2.40
N GLU A 617 5.16 -11.54 1.28
CA GLU A 617 4.52 -11.19 0.01
C GLU A 617 3.00 -11.31 0.09
N LEU A 618 2.52 -12.39 0.71
CA LEU A 618 1.09 -12.64 0.89
C LEU A 618 0.46 -11.67 1.91
N ARG A 619 1.17 -11.32 2.99
CA ARG A 619 0.73 -10.27 3.93
C ARG A 619 0.65 -8.90 3.26
N ASN A 620 1.65 -8.54 2.45
CA ASN A 620 1.60 -7.30 1.67
C ASN A 620 0.43 -7.30 0.69
N PHE A 621 0.04 -8.46 0.15
CA PHE A 621 -1.17 -8.59 -0.64
C PHE A 621 -2.42 -8.37 0.23
N HIS A 622 -2.53 -9.04 1.38
CA HIS A 622 -3.64 -8.90 2.31
C HIS A 622 -3.87 -7.43 2.71
N ASP A 623 -2.81 -6.70 3.05
CA ASP A 623 -2.88 -5.29 3.43
C ASP A 623 -3.48 -4.40 2.32
N ARG A 624 -3.19 -4.70 1.05
CA ARG A 624 -3.74 -3.95 -0.10
C ARG A 624 -5.24 -4.16 -0.28
N TYR A 625 -5.75 -5.33 0.10
CA TYR A 625 -7.17 -5.70 -0.02
C TYR A 625 -7.94 -5.54 1.29
N GLY A 626 -7.29 -5.11 2.38
CA GLY A 626 -7.91 -5.04 3.71
C GLY A 626 -8.26 -6.42 4.28
N ILE A 627 -7.59 -7.48 3.84
CA ILE A 627 -7.77 -8.84 4.37
C ILE A 627 -6.97 -8.95 5.66
N VAL A 628 -7.57 -9.44 6.74
CA VAL A 628 -6.81 -9.69 7.98
C VAL A 628 -6.07 -11.02 7.89
N THR A 629 -4.77 -11.01 8.19
CA THR A 629 -3.96 -12.24 8.22
C THR A 629 -4.14 -12.95 9.56
N GLN A 630 -4.57 -14.20 9.53
CA GLN A 630 -4.63 -15.06 10.71
C GLN A 630 -3.61 -16.20 10.60
N ALA A 631 -2.68 -16.28 11.55
CA ALA A 631 -1.60 -17.26 11.58
C ALA A 631 -2.05 -18.57 12.24
N TRP A 632 -2.07 -19.65 11.47
CA TRP A 632 -2.12 -21.01 12.01
C TRP A 632 -0.68 -21.58 12.15
N SER A 633 -0.49 -22.50 13.09
CA SER A 633 0.83 -22.95 13.56
C SER A 633 1.80 -21.79 13.91
N PRO A 634 1.39 -20.78 14.71
CA PRO A 634 2.22 -19.61 15.01
C PRO A 634 3.59 -19.96 15.63
N LEU A 635 3.67 -21.09 16.34
CA LEU A 635 4.90 -21.59 16.98
C LEU A 635 5.73 -22.54 16.10
N GLY A 636 5.36 -22.75 14.83
CA GLY A 636 6.08 -23.64 13.90
C GLY A 636 6.17 -25.09 14.40
N ARG A 637 5.07 -25.62 14.96
CA ARG A 637 5.03 -26.94 15.65
C ARG A 637 6.07 -27.09 16.78
N GLY A 638 6.44 -25.99 17.42
CA GLY A 638 7.39 -25.96 18.53
C GLY A 638 8.84 -25.70 18.13
N ALA A 639 9.18 -25.75 16.83
CA ALA A 639 10.54 -25.47 16.36
C ALA A 639 11.03 -24.06 16.71
N ALA A 640 10.11 -23.10 16.83
CA ALA A 640 10.45 -21.74 17.26
C ALA A 640 10.87 -21.68 18.73
N LEU A 641 10.41 -22.62 19.58
CA LEU A 641 10.63 -22.60 21.02
C LEU A 641 12.06 -22.98 21.42
N THR A 642 12.76 -23.72 20.55
CA THR A 642 14.15 -24.17 20.76
C THR A 642 15.15 -23.37 19.95
N ASN A 643 14.72 -22.34 19.22
CA ASN A 643 15.63 -21.52 18.42
C ASN A 643 16.51 -20.66 19.34
N PRO A 644 17.86 -20.75 19.26
CA PRO A 644 18.76 -20.02 20.16
C PRO A 644 18.55 -18.51 20.16
N ARG A 645 18.14 -17.93 19.02
CA ARG A 645 17.88 -16.49 18.92
C ARG A 645 16.59 -16.10 19.65
N ILE A 646 15.55 -16.95 19.61
CA ILE A 646 14.30 -16.73 20.35
C ILE A 646 14.54 -16.95 21.84
N LEU A 647 15.30 -17.98 22.22
CA LEU A 647 15.69 -18.24 23.61
C LEU A 647 16.44 -17.06 24.22
N SER A 648 17.39 -16.46 23.49
CA SER A 648 18.13 -15.28 23.96
C SER A 648 17.22 -14.07 24.19
N ILE A 649 16.21 -13.85 23.33
CA ILE A 649 15.22 -12.79 23.53
C ILE A 649 14.35 -13.10 24.75
N ALA A 650 13.92 -14.34 24.89
CA ALA A 650 13.08 -14.82 26.00
C ALA A 650 13.77 -14.63 27.35
N GLU A 651 15.04 -15.01 27.46
CA GLU A 651 15.87 -14.83 28.66
C GLU A 651 15.99 -13.35 29.04
N ARG A 652 16.27 -12.47 28.07
CA ARG A 652 16.36 -11.03 28.32
C ARG A 652 15.04 -10.40 28.76
N CYS A 653 13.92 -10.87 28.21
CA CYS A 653 12.58 -10.37 28.55
C CYS A 653 12.01 -10.99 29.85
N GLY A 654 12.63 -12.04 30.39
CA GLY A 654 12.05 -12.80 31.51
C GLY A 654 10.74 -13.51 31.13
N CYS A 655 10.59 -13.89 29.86
CA CYS A 655 9.37 -14.50 29.32
C CYS A 655 9.69 -15.88 28.70
N SER A 656 8.65 -16.64 28.35
CA SER A 656 8.84 -17.90 27.62
C SER A 656 9.09 -17.66 26.12
N PRO A 657 9.78 -18.58 25.42
CA PRO A 657 9.92 -18.51 23.96
C PRO A 657 8.58 -18.45 23.21
N ALA A 658 7.52 -19.06 23.76
CA ALA A 658 6.19 -18.99 23.17
C ALA A 658 5.62 -17.57 23.25
N GLN A 659 5.77 -16.90 24.39
CA GLN A 659 5.35 -15.52 24.57
C GLN A 659 6.08 -14.59 23.60
N ILE A 660 7.39 -14.76 23.39
CA ILE A 660 8.16 -13.97 22.41
C ILE A 660 7.57 -14.10 21.00
N VAL A 661 7.29 -15.33 20.55
CA VAL A 661 6.76 -15.58 19.20
C VAL A 661 5.34 -15.03 19.05
N LEU A 662 4.48 -15.22 20.05
CA LEU A 662 3.10 -14.73 20.01
C LEU A 662 3.03 -13.21 20.12
N ARG A 663 3.90 -12.59 20.91
CA ARG A 663 4.08 -11.13 20.95
C ARG A 663 4.51 -10.58 19.60
N TRP A 664 5.45 -11.25 18.92
CA TRP A 664 5.86 -10.91 17.56
C TRP A 664 4.68 -10.94 16.57
N HIS A 665 3.81 -11.96 16.65
CA HIS A 665 2.60 -12.02 15.83
C HIS A 665 1.66 -10.83 16.08
N PHE A 666 1.42 -10.51 17.35
CA PHE A 666 0.57 -9.40 17.78
C PHE A 666 1.09 -8.05 17.28
N GLU A 667 2.37 -7.75 17.50
CA GLU A 667 2.99 -6.49 17.07
C GLU A 667 3.11 -6.35 15.55
N ASN A 668 3.10 -7.48 14.82
CA ASN A 668 3.00 -7.51 13.35
C ASN A 668 1.56 -7.39 12.83
N GLY A 669 0.57 -7.18 13.69
CA GLY A 669 -0.83 -7.00 13.32
C GLY A 669 -1.51 -8.29 12.83
N THR A 670 -0.91 -9.46 13.07
CA THR A 670 -1.51 -10.75 12.70
C THR A 670 -2.36 -11.30 13.84
N ILE A 671 -3.48 -11.96 13.52
CA ILE A 671 -4.22 -12.74 14.51
C ILE A 671 -3.51 -14.08 14.69
N ALA A 672 -3.13 -14.50 15.90
CA ALA A 672 -2.53 -15.80 16.13
C ALA A 672 -3.50 -16.78 16.81
N ILE A 673 -3.49 -18.05 16.42
CA ILE A 673 -4.29 -19.12 17.03
C ILE A 673 -3.41 -20.29 17.51
N PRO A 674 -2.60 -20.12 18.58
CA PRO A 674 -1.85 -21.23 19.16
C PRO A 674 -2.77 -22.35 19.65
N LYS A 675 -2.22 -23.57 19.67
CA LYS A 675 -2.87 -24.76 20.24
C LYS A 675 -2.11 -25.24 21.47
N SER A 676 -2.84 -25.60 22.52
CA SER A 676 -2.31 -26.31 23.69
C SER A 676 -3.40 -27.22 24.27
N ALA A 677 -3.03 -28.36 24.85
CA ALA A 677 -3.91 -29.13 25.73
C ALA A 677 -3.52 -28.95 27.22
N ASN A 678 -2.44 -28.23 27.49
CA ASN A 678 -1.94 -27.95 28.84
C ASN A 678 -2.44 -26.56 29.27
N ALA A 679 -3.17 -26.50 30.38
CA ALA A 679 -3.79 -25.29 30.91
C ALA A 679 -2.76 -24.22 31.32
N ALA A 680 -1.62 -24.60 31.91
CA ALA A 680 -0.57 -23.66 32.27
C ALA A 680 0.02 -22.97 31.02
N ARG A 681 0.24 -23.72 29.93
CA ARG A 681 0.67 -23.12 28.65
C ARG A 681 -0.39 -22.23 28.01
N MET A 682 -1.69 -22.49 28.23
CA MET A 682 -2.75 -21.60 27.73
C MET A 682 -2.68 -20.25 28.44
N ALA A 683 -2.54 -20.26 29.77
CA ALA A 683 -2.38 -19.06 30.59
C ALA A 683 -1.10 -18.29 30.25
N GLU A 684 0.01 -19.01 30.02
CA GLU A 684 1.27 -18.40 29.57
C GLU A 684 1.13 -17.76 28.18
N ASN A 685 0.53 -18.46 27.21
CA ASN A 685 0.43 -17.99 25.82
C ASN A 685 -0.43 -16.72 25.66
N ILE A 686 -1.38 -16.45 26.56
CA ILE A 686 -2.24 -15.26 26.48
C ILE A 686 -1.65 -14.06 27.24
N ASP A 687 -0.66 -14.29 28.10
CA ASP A 687 0.00 -13.27 28.89
C ASP A 687 1.10 -12.58 28.06
N LEU A 688 0.70 -11.69 27.16
CA LEU A 688 1.60 -11.07 26.16
C LEU A 688 1.72 -9.56 26.30
N PHE A 689 1.02 -8.94 27.24
CA PHE A 689 0.77 -7.49 27.22
C PHE A 689 1.55 -6.71 28.26
N ASP A 690 2.33 -7.41 29.11
CA ASP A 690 3.15 -6.82 30.16
C ASP A 690 4.64 -6.64 29.73
N PHE A 691 4.95 -6.90 28.46
CA PHE A 691 6.27 -6.65 27.84
C PHE A 691 6.15 -6.31 26.35
N ASP A 692 7.20 -5.68 25.80
CA ASP A 692 7.31 -5.33 24.38
C ASP A 692 8.59 -5.91 23.78
N LEU A 693 8.57 -6.23 22.48
CA LEU A 693 9.79 -6.56 21.75
C LEU A 693 10.45 -5.28 21.23
N THR A 694 11.76 -5.19 21.37
CA THR A 694 12.55 -4.09 20.81
C THR A 694 12.64 -4.21 19.28
N SER A 695 13.03 -3.11 18.63
CA SER A 695 13.30 -3.13 17.19
C SER A 695 14.37 -4.14 16.78
N ASP A 696 15.36 -4.39 17.64
CA ASP A 696 16.41 -5.38 17.36
C ASP A 696 15.89 -6.81 17.49
N ASP A 697 14.99 -7.09 18.43
CA ASP A 697 14.31 -8.39 18.53
C ASP A 697 13.49 -8.68 17.28
N HIS A 698 12.70 -7.70 16.83
CA HIS A 698 11.98 -7.79 15.57
C HIS A 698 12.90 -8.05 14.39
N ALA A 699 14.07 -7.39 14.34
CA ALA A 699 15.05 -7.61 13.29
C ALA A 699 15.68 -9.02 13.37
N VAL A 700 15.91 -9.53 14.57
CA VAL A 700 16.41 -10.90 14.81
C VAL A 700 15.39 -11.93 14.32
N ILE A 701 14.13 -11.80 14.73
CA ILE A 701 13.03 -12.69 14.32
C ILE A 701 12.80 -12.57 12.81
N SER A 702 12.87 -11.36 12.24
CA SER A 702 12.77 -11.12 10.80
C SER A 702 13.84 -11.88 10.00
N ARG A 703 15.04 -12.09 10.55
CA ARG A 703 16.11 -12.86 9.89
C ARG A 703 15.93 -14.38 9.99
N LEU A 704 14.89 -14.86 10.68
CA LEU A 704 14.58 -16.30 10.74
C LEU A 704 13.79 -16.79 9.52
N ASP A 705 13.21 -15.89 8.71
CA ASP A 705 12.42 -16.25 7.54
C ASP A 705 13.27 -17.02 6.52
N ARG A 706 12.73 -18.11 5.98
CA ARG A 706 13.42 -18.95 4.98
C ARG A 706 12.47 -19.36 3.85
N PRO A 707 12.97 -19.47 2.61
CA PRO A 707 12.17 -19.97 1.47
C PRO A 707 11.62 -21.39 1.71
N ASP A 708 12.37 -22.24 2.41
CA ASP A 708 12.04 -23.61 2.80
C ASP A 708 11.43 -23.68 4.21
N GLY A 709 10.87 -22.57 4.71
CA GLY A 709 10.32 -22.48 6.05
C GLY A 709 9.00 -23.21 6.26
N ARG A 710 8.27 -23.52 5.17
CA ARG A 710 6.95 -24.15 5.22
C ARG A 710 7.03 -25.56 5.81
N ILE A 711 6.21 -25.84 6.82
CA ILE A 711 6.03 -27.14 7.48
C ILE A 711 4.67 -27.79 7.19
N GLY A 712 3.72 -27.01 6.67
CA GLY A 712 2.43 -27.50 6.20
C GLY A 712 2.41 -27.93 4.74
N PRO A 713 1.27 -28.45 4.27
CA PRO A 713 1.08 -28.72 2.86
C PRO A 713 1.13 -27.44 2.01
N ASP A 714 1.63 -27.56 0.78
CA ASP A 714 1.62 -26.46 -0.19
C ASP A 714 0.21 -26.30 -0.80
N PRO A 715 -0.44 -25.12 -0.67
CA PRO A 715 -1.76 -24.88 -1.24
C PRO A 715 -1.89 -25.11 -2.74
N ALA A 716 -0.80 -24.98 -3.51
CA ALA A 716 -0.80 -25.19 -4.96
C ALA A 716 -0.95 -26.67 -5.32
N THR A 717 -0.43 -27.59 -4.51
CA THR A 717 -0.40 -29.03 -4.79
C THR A 717 -1.29 -29.86 -3.85
N TYR A 718 -1.74 -29.27 -2.74
CA TYR A 718 -2.56 -29.93 -1.74
C TYR A 718 -3.90 -30.43 -2.32
N GLY A 719 -4.14 -31.73 -2.21
CA GLY A 719 -5.28 -32.44 -2.80
C GLY A 719 -4.91 -33.38 -3.96
N GLN A 720 -3.75 -33.20 -4.62
CA GLN A 720 -3.30 -34.11 -5.69
C GLN A 720 -2.90 -35.50 -5.16
N MET A 721 -2.28 -35.57 -3.97
CA MET A 721 -1.90 -36.85 -3.34
C MET A 721 -3.11 -37.74 -2.98
N GLY A 722 -4.29 -37.16 -2.75
CA GLY A 722 -5.52 -37.91 -2.51
C GLY A 722 -6.03 -38.63 -3.76
N LEU A 723 -5.82 -38.05 -4.95
CA LEU A 723 -6.15 -38.67 -6.22
C LEU A 723 -5.19 -39.83 -6.53
N PHE A 724 -3.88 -39.61 -6.29
CA PHE A 724 -2.84 -40.63 -6.48
C PHE A 724 -3.02 -41.82 -5.53
N ARG A 725 -3.33 -41.58 -4.24
CA ARG A 725 -3.67 -42.65 -3.27
C ARG A 725 -4.94 -43.42 -3.60
N ARG A 726 -5.94 -42.79 -4.25
CA ARG A 726 -7.16 -43.48 -4.72
C ARG A 726 -6.89 -44.31 -5.97
N LEU A 727 -6.03 -43.84 -6.87
CA LEU A 727 -5.58 -44.59 -8.05
C LEU A 727 -4.72 -45.80 -7.65
N THR A 728 -3.76 -45.64 -6.73
CA THR A 728 -2.94 -46.76 -6.25
C THR A 728 -3.72 -47.79 -5.42
N ARG A 729 -4.75 -47.38 -4.66
CA ARG A 729 -5.67 -48.32 -3.99
C ARG A 729 -6.63 -49.05 -4.93
N ARG A 730 -6.93 -48.50 -6.11
CA ARG A 730 -7.70 -49.19 -7.16
C ARG A 730 -6.84 -50.19 -7.92
N LEU A 731 -5.59 -49.82 -8.22
CA LEU A 731 -4.61 -50.69 -8.88
C LEU A 731 -4.07 -51.80 -7.97
N SER A 732 -4.18 -51.67 -6.64
CA SER A 732 -3.86 -52.75 -5.69
C SER A 732 -5.06 -53.66 -5.37
N ARG A 733 -6.21 -53.44 -6.02
CA ARG A 733 -7.46 -54.22 -5.86
C ARG A 733 -7.96 -54.80 -7.19
N THR A 734 -7.15 -54.71 -8.23
CA THR A 734 -7.25 -55.40 -9.53
C THR A 734 -5.95 -56.15 -9.72
#